data_AF-A0A833Y865-F1
#
_entry.id   AF-A0A833Y865-F1
#
_cell.length_a   1.000
_cell.length_b   1.000
_cell.length_c   1.000
_cell.angle_alpha   90.00
_cell.angle_beta   90.00
_cell.angle_gamma   90.00
#
_symmetry.space_group_name_H-M   'P 1'
#
loop_
_entity.id
_entity.type
_entity.pdbx_description
1 polymer ?
#
loop_
_entity_poly.entity_id
_entity_poly.type
_entity_poly.pdbx_seq_one_letter_code
_entity_poly.pdbx_strand_id
1 'polypeptide(L)'
;MANAPEENIIISSGRGQDEDQLSNFAELYKAVRDGKLTDTVRILDQSQDFDQPGDKACNKIITDRDETALHVAVLNGHEHIVEELMNRMSDESLAMYDRDGYTALITAAVLGNRKMVECMLTKKSDLIRIKSNSNGKNLPVVMAIDFGQIEMARYLYDLTPEGDLIPQDNDQEITPDEDLIPQEDNDQEITPDEDLIPQDNDQEIHKDHNGATLLTCAIYAGTLDGMHIALGLIERCPRLALAIDKYDESGILALASMRQSLPSGNQRIYSSNVEHGQSNQEESNRSDLEHGQSNQEESNRSNVEHGQSNQEESNRSDLEHGQSNQEGINISEVEHGQSSQEEINISEHGQSNQEEINRSDVEHGQSNQEEINRSNVEHGQSNHEEINRSGITQLYEMKRIHDQYDKLLSKMCEEISESLQSNTQQLKDGLVYTAICQAAENGISEFVSKMLETDRHFLWTEDRNGRNIFMLGVLHRQEKIFSILYRLDGKIMNSLTCLQDRNKNNMLHMAGMMEDAIRQINQIPGAALQMQRELQWFKEVERIVLPRHKETKNGDGLTPRQLFTKNHEDMKEKGEKWMKNTARSCTVVGALIVTIMFAAIFTLPGDNNQSMGLPKSLNKFWLNVLIIFDALSLFSSSTSVLMFLGILTSRYSEEDFLEYLPRQMIIGLLTLFCSIATMMITFSSALLIILQEQLRIAIPLICLASVPVTFFVWIQFPILKDMIISTYGPSIFTGRK
;
A
#
# COMPACT_ATOMS: atom_id res chain seq x y z
N MET A 1 -13.46 15.62 18.98
CA MET A 1 -14.55 16.34 19.69
C MET A 1 -15.29 17.18 18.66
N ALA A 2 -16.40 16.67 18.12
CA ALA A 2 -17.30 17.44 17.28
C ALA A 2 -18.56 17.72 18.11
N ASN A 3 -18.99 18.99 18.12
CA ASN A 3 -20.20 19.44 18.80
C ASN A 3 -21.42 18.70 18.25
N ALA A 4 -22.11 17.93 19.09
CA ALA A 4 -23.42 17.37 18.77
C ALA A 4 -24.47 18.52 18.73
N PRO A 5 -25.41 18.51 17.78
CA PRO A 5 -26.49 19.49 17.75
C PRO A 5 -27.42 19.27 18.96
N GLU A 6 -28.05 20.35 19.46
CA GLU A 6 -29.06 20.26 20.52
C GLU A 6 -30.20 19.32 20.06
N GLU A 7 -30.27 18.12 20.66
CA GLU A 7 -31.24 17.08 20.36
C GLU A 7 -32.62 17.41 20.97
N ASN A 8 -33.65 17.39 20.14
CA ASN A 8 -35.03 17.61 20.56
C ASN A 8 -35.62 16.31 21.12
N ILE A 9 -35.88 16.29 22.43
CA ILE A 9 -36.59 15.21 23.15
C ILE A 9 -38.00 15.06 22.56
N ILE A 10 -38.31 13.96 21.86
CA ILE A 10 -39.68 13.61 21.46
C ILE A 10 -40.25 12.55 22.40
N ILE A 11 -40.92 13.11 23.39
CA ILE A 11 -42.21 12.76 23.98
C ILE A 11 -43.09 11.89 23.06
N SER A 12 -43.40 10.66 23.47
CA SER A 12 -44.44 9.85 22.84
C SER A 12 -45.78 10.60 22.84
N SER A 13 -46.22 11.13 21.70
CA SER A 13 -47.57 11.66 21.50
C SER A 13 -48.59 10.50 21.40
N GLY A 14 -48.72 9.74 22.49
CA GLY A 14 -49.94 8.99 22.80
C GLY A 14 -50.83 9.90 23.63
N ARG A 15 -52.05 10.18 23.17
CA ARG A 15 -53.05 10.99 23.91
C ARG A 15 -53.20 10.46 25.34
N GLY A 16 -52.63 11.16 26.32
CA GLY A 16 -52.89 10.96 27.76
C GLY A 16 -51.70 10.80 28.72
N GLN A 17 -50.50 11.31 28.42
CA GLN A 17 -49.40 11.34 29.41
C GLN A 17 -49.29 12.71 30.11
N ASP A 18 -49.18 12.71 31.44
CA ASP A 18 -49.08 13.90 32.31
C ASP A 18 -47.76 14.68 32.08
N GLU A 19 -47.81 16.02 32.13
CA GLU A 19 -46.63 16.92 32.00
C GLU A 19 -45.48 16.57 32.96
N ASP A 20 -45.78 16.02 34.14
CA ASP A 20 -44.81 15.61 35.15
C ASP A 20 -43.97 14.39 34.70
N GLN A 21 -44.54 13.46 33.91
CA GLN A 21 -43.79 12.30 33.41
C GLN A 21 -42.78 12.70 32.33
N LEU A 22 -43.08 13.76 31.59
CA LEU A 22 -42.27 14.28 30.51
C LEU A 22 -41.02 15.00 31.03
N SER A 23 -41.17 15.73 32.15
CA SER A 23 -40.04 16.28 32.89
C SER A 23 -39.11 15.17 33.42
N ASN A 24 -39.67 14.07 33.91
CA ASN A 24 -38.89 12.96 34.45
C ASN A 24 -38.04 12.23 33.40
N PHE A 25 -38.52 12.04 32.16
CA PHE A 25 -37.70 11.44 31.09
C PHE A 25 -36.57 12.36 30.62
N ALA A 26 -36.82 13.67 30.55
CA ALA A 26 -35.78 14.66 30.23
C ALA A 26 -34.69 14.71 31.31
N GLU A 27 -35.09 14.67 32.58
CA GLU A 27 -34.15 14.59 33.71
C GLU A 27 -33.38 13.27 33.72
N LEU A 28 -34.04 12.15 33.43
CA LEU A 28 -33.41 10.84 33.32
C LEU A 28 -32.38 10.80 32.19
N TYR A 29 -32.73 11.27 31.00
CA TYR A 29 -31.81 11.41 29.87
C TYR A 29 -30.58 12.23 30.26
N LYS A 30 -30.77 13.40 30.87
CA LYS A 30 -29.65 14.27 31.27
C LYS A 30 -28.77 13.62 32.33
N ALA A 31 -29.36 12.96 33.33
CA ALA A 31 -28.62 12.27 34.38
C ALA A 31 -27.79 11.11 33.81
N VAL A 32 -28.38 10.31 32.91
CA VAL A 32 -27.69 9.20 32.23
C VAL A 32 -26.58 9.70 31.32
N ARG A 33 -26.86 10.68 30.44
CA ARG A 33 -25.88 11.28 29.53
C ARG A 33 -24.70 11.88 30.27
N ASP A 34 -24.96 12.62 31.37
CA ASP A 34 -23.93 13.27 32.16
C ASP A 34 -23.20 12.29 33.12
N GLY A 35 -23.58 11.01 33.17
CA GLY A 35 -22.90 9.98 33.98
C GLY A 35 -23.21 10.00 35.49
N LYS A 36 -24.33 10.61 35.90
CA LYS A 36 -24.67 10.81 37.31
C LYS A 36 -25.46 9.63 37.88
N LEU A 37 -24.76 8.54 38.23
CA LEU A 37 -25.36 7.30 38.75
C LEU A 37 -26.36 7.53 39.89
N THR A 38 -26.02 8.37 40.88
CA THR A 38 -26.90 8.63 42.04
C THR A 38 -28.19 9.32 41.64
N ASP A 39 -28.15 10.25 40.68
CA ASP A 39 -29.33 10.95 40.17
C ASP A 39 -30.17 10.00 39.31
N THR A 40 -29.52 9.20 38.46
CA THR A 40 -30.18 8.16 37.66
C THR A 40 -30.94 7.18 38.54
N VAL A 41 -30.29 6.60 39.56
CA VAL A 41 -30.94 5.66 40.49
C VAL A 41 -32.09 6.32 41.24
N ARG A 42 -31.89 7.55 41.74
CA ARG A 42 -32.94 8.31 42.42
C ARG A 42 -34.17 8.51 41.52
N ILE A 43 -33.99 8.91 40.26
CA ILE A 43 -35.08 9.13 39.32
C ILE A 43 -35.78 7.80 38.98
N LEU A 44 -35.01 6.72 38.79
CA LEU A 44 -35.56 5.38 38.55
C LEU A 44 -36.35 4.84 39.75
N ASP A 45 -35.91 5.09 40.98
CA ASP A 45 -36.62 4.71 42.20
C ASP A 45 -37.89 5.55 42.42
N GLN A 46 -37.87 6.83 42.05
CA GLN A 46 -39.03 7.72 42.11
C GLN A 46 -40.11 7.34 41.07
N SER A 47 -39.72 6.68 39.98
CA SER A 47 -40.64 6.16 38.95
C SER A 47 -41.33 4.84 39.32
N GLN A 48 -41.42 4.48 40.61
CA GLN A 48 -42.03 3.22 41.06
C GLN A 48 -43.58 3.21 41.06
N ASP A 49 -44.24 4.35 40.80
CA ASP A 49 -45.71 4.51 40.89
C ASP A 49 -46.49 4.09 39.63
N PHE A 50 -45.88 3.36 38.69
CA PHE A 50 -46.60 2.83 37.54
C PHE A 50 -47.17 1.42 37.84
N ASP A 51 -48.48 1.26 37.68
CA ASP A 51 -49.28 0.11 38.13
C ASP A 51 -48.92 -1.26 37.48
N GLN A 52 -47.95 -1.34 36.56
CA GLN A 52 -47.50 -2.58 35.92
C GLN A 52 -45.97 -2.71 35.82
N PRO A 53 -45.40 -3.93 35.95
CA PRO A 53 -43.94 -4.16 35.91
C PRO A 53 -43.25 -3.75 34.59
N GLY A 54 -44.00 -3.65 33.48
CA GLY A 54 -43.51 -3.16 32.18
C GLY A 54 -43.52 -1.63 32.02
N ASP A 55 -43.93 -0.90 33.06
CA ASP A 55 -44.25 0.52 32.96
C ASP A 55 -43.25 1.43 33.71
N LYS A 56 -42.17 0.83 34.24
CA LYS A 56 -41.02 1.54 34.84
C LYS A 56 -40.29 2.42 33.82
N ALA A 57 -39.78 3.57 34.27
CA ALA A 57 -39.06 4.51 33.41
C ALA A 57 -37.81 3.92 32.71
N CYS A 58 -37.16 2.91 33.31
CA CYS A 58 -36.03 2.22 32.68
C CYS A 58 -36.40 1.39 31.43
N ASN A 59 -37.69 1.05 31.26
CA ASN A 59 -38.20 0.24 30.15
C ASN A 59 -38.87 1.09 29.06
N LYS A 60 -38.68 2.41 29.09
CA LYS A 60 -39.29 3.35 28.14
C LYS A 60 -38.25 3.95 27.20
N ILE A 61 -38.74 4.37 26.05
CA ILE A 61 -38.03 5.26 25.13
C ILE A 61 -37.97 6.65 25.76
N ILE A 62 -36.78 7.24 25.81
CA ILE A 62 -36.52 8.53 26.46
C ILE A 62 -36.03 9.62 25.49
N THR A 63 -35.69 9.27 24.25
CA THR A 63 -35.25 10.21 23.20
C THR A 63 -36.13 10.11 21.96
N ASP A 64 -35.98 11.07 21.04
CA ASP A 64 -36.67 11.02 19.76
C ASP A 64 -36.12 9.93 18.83
N ARG A 65 -34.87 9.48 19.04
CA ARG A 65 -34.23 8.39 18.30
C ARG A 65 -34.65 7.00 18.78
N ASP A 66 -35.80 6.87 19.42
CA ASP A 66 -36.30 5.62 19.99
C ASP A 66 -35.33 4.96 21.01
N GLU A 67 -34.42 5.74 21.59
CA GLU A 67 -33.41 5.22 22.51
C GLU A 67 -33.99 5.04 23.92
N THR A 68 -33.65 3.92 24.54
CA THR A 68 -33.85 3.69 25.97
C THR A 68 -32.71 4.30 26.78
N ALA A 69 -32.88 4.40 28.11
CA ALA A 69 -31.80 4.81 29.01
C ALA A 69 -30.52 3.96 28.85
N LEU A 70 -30.66 2.69 28.44
CA LEU A 70 -29.52 1.80 28.19
C LEU A 70 -28.71 2.22 26.96
N HIS A 71 -29.37 2.59 25.87
CA HIS A 71 -28.70 3.09 24.66
C HIS A 71 -27.90 4.36 24.98
N VAL A 72 -28.50 5.32 25.68
CA VAL A 72 -27.84 6.57 26.08
C VAL A 72 -26.65 6.31 27.01
N ALA A 73 -26.78 5.37 27.96
CA ALA A 73 -25.68 4.99 28.84
C ALA A 73 -24.50 4.33 28.07
N VAL A 74 -24.81 3.50 27.07
CA VAL A 74 -23.83 2.89 26.17
C VAL A 74 -23.10 3.92 25.33
N LEU A 75 -23.84 4.80 24.65
CA LEU A 75 -23.28 5.84 23.78
C LEU A 75 -22.30 6.75 24.53
N ASN A 76 -22.57 7.02 25.81
CA ASN A 76 -21.73 7.88 26.64
C ASN A 76 -20.68 7.11 27.47
N GLY A 77 -20.60 5.77 27.34
CA GLY A 77 -19.57 4.96 27.98
C GLY A 77 -19.70 4.78 29.49
N HIS A 78 -20.90 4.98 30.05
CA HIS A 78 -21.13 4.94 31.50
C HIS A 78 -21.35 3.50 32.01
N GLU A 79 -20.26 2.74 32.16
CA GLU A 79 -20.26 1.33 32.58
C GLU A 79 -21.12 1.06 33.81
N HIS A 80 -20.98 1.86 34.87
CA HIS A 80 -21.73 1.68 36.13
C HIS A 80 -23.24 1.91 35.98
N ILE A 81 -23.64 2.82 35.09
CA ILE A 81 -25.06 3.06 34.80
C ILE A 81 -25.62 1.89 33.99
N VAL A 82 -24.84 1.34 33.05
CA VAL A 82 -25.24 0.15 32.29
C VAL A 82 -25.41 -1.06 33.19
N GLU A 83 -24.50 -1.30 34.13
CA GLU A 83 -24.64 -2.40 35.09
C GLU A 83 -25.95 -2.29 35.89
N GLU A 84 -26.26 -1.09 36.37
CA GLU A 84 -27.45 -0.82 37.15
C GLU A 84 -28.74 -0.93 36.32
N LEU A 85 -28.74 -0.43 35.08
CA LEU A 85 -29.87 -0.55 34.16
C LEU A 85 -30.13 -2.01 33.78
N MET A 86 -29.09 -2.80 33.50
CA MET A 86 -29.22 -4.22 33.19
C MET A 86 -29.81 -5.04 34.35
N ASN A 87 -29.65 -4.61 35.61
CA ASN A 87 -30.27 -5.25 36.78
C ASN A 87 -31.75 -4.92 36.95
N ARG A 88 -32.23 -3.82 36.36
CA ARG A 88 -33.57 -3.27 36.59
C ARG A 88 -34.52 -3.41 35.41
N MET A 89 -33.96 -3.47 34.20
CA MET A 89 -34.73 -3.54 32.96
C MET A 89 -35.36 -4.93 32.75
N SER A 90 -36.48 -4.96 32.03
CA SER A 90 -37.10 -6.22 31.61
C SER A 90 -36.36 -6.82 30.41
N ASP A 91 -36.56 -8.11 30.20
CA ASP A 91 -35.93 -8.86 29.12
C ASP A 91 -36.27 -8.33 27.72
N GLU A 92 -37.50 -7.85 27.54
CA GLU A 92 -38.01 -7.23 26.31
C GLU A 92 -37.36 -5.86 26.09
N SER A 93 -37.08 -5.15 27.19
CA SER A 93 -36.50 -3.79 27.14
C SER A 93 -35.04 -3.79 26.74
N LEU A 94 -34.32 -4.88 27.05
CA LEU A 94 -32.95 -5.10 26.60
C LEU A 94 -32.85 -5.43 25.10
N ALA A 95 -33.97 -5.87 24.50
CA ALA A 95 -34.08 -6.22 23.08
C ALA A 95 -34.70 -5.11 22.23
N MET A 96 -35.00 -3.94 22.81
CA MET A 96 -35.51 -2.80 22.06
C MET A 96 -34.45 -2.25 21.11
N TYR A 97 -34.93 -1.73 19.99
CA TYR A 97 -34.12 -1.06 18.99
C TYR A 97 -34.24 0.46 19.13
N ASP A 98 -33.15 1.17 18.88
CA ASP A 98 -33.19 2.58 18.53
C ASP A 98 -33.73 2.79 17.10
N ARG A 99 -33.81 4.06 16.68
CA ARG A 99 -34.31 4.47 15.36
C ARG A 99 -33.46 3.92 14.21
N ASP A 100 -32.18 3.68 14.44
CA ASP A 100 -31.26 3.09 13.47
C ASP A 100 -31.37 1.55 13.41
N GLY A 101 -32.18 0.96 14.30
CA GLY A 101 -32.42 -0.47 14.36
C GLY A 101 -31.39 -1.23 15.20
N TYR A 102 -30.66 -0.57 16.10
CA TYR A 102 -29.65 -1.19 16.95
C TYR A 102 -30.16 -1.42 18.35
N THR A 103 -29.78 -2.56 18.93
CA THR A 103 -29.89 -2.77 20.37
C THR A 103 -28.70 -2.13 21.07
N ALA A 104 -28.84 -1.85 22.37
CA ALA A 104 -27.74 -1.30 23.16
C ALA A 104 -26.46 -2.18 23.14
N LEU A 105 -26.61 -3.51 22.96
CA LEU A 105 -25.46 -4.41 22.77
C LEU A 105 -24.76 -4.15 21.43
N ILE A 106 -25.53 -3.99 20.34
CA ILE A 106 -24.98 -3.68 19.00
C ILE A 106 -24.26 -2.33 19.06
N THR A 107 -24.84 -1.32 19.70
CA THR A 107 -24.20 -0.02 19.90
C THR A 107 -22.87 -0.18 20.65
N ALA A 108 -22.82 -0.97 21.73
CA ALA A 108 -21.59 -1.22 22.48
C ALA A 108 -20.52 -1.96 21.65
N ALA A 109 -20.94 -2.90 20.79
CA ALA A 109 -20.07 -3.64 19.88
C ALA A 109 -19.47 -2.72 18.80
N VAL A 110 -20.28 -1.87 18.18
CA VAL A 110 -19.87 -0.87 17.17
C VAL A 110 -18.90 0.16 17.76
N LEU A 111 -19.09 0.53 19.02
CA LEU A 111 -18.18 1.43 19.76
C LEU A 111 -16.89 0.73 20.22
N GLY A 112 -16.79 -0.60 20.09
CA GLY A 112 -15.63 -1.37 20.55
C GLY A 112 -15.50 -1.44 22.09
N ASN A 113 -16.56 -1.12 22.85
CA ASN A 113 -16.48 -1.11 24.30
C ASN A 113 -16.66 -2.51 24.91
N ARG A 114 -15.54 -3.24 24.98
CA ARG A 114 -15.49 -4.64 25.44
C ARG A 114 -16.10 -4.85 26.82
N LYS A 115 -15.83 -3.96 27.77
CA LYS A 115 -16.32 -4.10 29.15
C LYS A 115 -17.84 -4.01 29.23
N MET A 116 -18.45 -3.13 28.45
CA MET A 116 -19.90 -2.98 28.42
C MET A 116 -20.56 -4.18 27.77
N VAL A 117 -19.98 -4.70 26.67
CA VAL A 117 -20.42 -5.95 26.04
C VAL A 117 -20.30 -7.13 27.01
N GLU A 118 -19.18 -7.27 27.71
CA GLU A 118 -18.98 -8.30 28.76
C GLU A 118 -20.03 -8.19 29.88
N CYS A 119 -20.27 -6.98 30.38
CA CYS A 119 -21.29 -6.73 31.41
C CYS A 119 -22.69 -7.15 30.94
N MET A 120 -23.06 -6.79 29.71
CA MET A 120 -24.36 -7.14 29.14
C MET A 120 -24.52 -8.64 28.93
N LEU A 121 -23.51 -9.30 28.32
CA LEU A 121 -23.54 -10.73 28.01
C LEU A 121 -23.43 -11.61 29.25
N THR A 122 -22.75 -11.15 30.31
CA THR A 122 -22.69 -11.86 31.60
C THR A 122 -24.06 -11.93 32.27
N LYS A 123 -24.86 -10.87 32.15
CA LYS A 123 -26.21 -10.82 32.70
C LYS A 123 -27.22 -11.52 31.80
N LYS A 124 -27.09 -11.36 30.47
CA LYS A 124 -27.99 -11.96 29.49
C LYS A 124 -27.25 -12.33 28.20
N SER A 125 -26.89 -13.61 28.08
CA SER A 125 -26.16 -14.14 26.93
C SER A 125 -26.97 -14.11 25.62
N ASP A 126 -28.30 -14.24 25.70
CA ASP A 126 -29.17 -14.33 24.52
C ASP A 126 -29.18 -13.06 23.66
N LEU A 127 -28.72 -11.92 24.21
CA LEU A 127 -28.58 -10.67 23.48
C LEU A 127 -27.64 -10.80 22.27
N ILE A 128 -26.68 -11.72 22.32
CA ILE A 128 -25.74 -11.95 21.22
C ILE A 128 -26.42 -12.43 19.93
N ARG A 129 -27.61 -13.04 20.04
CA ARG A 129 -28.38 -13.57 18.91
C ARG A 129 -29.33 -12.54 18.29
N ILE A 130 -29.52 -11.39 18.95
CA ILE A 130 -30.45 -10.37 18.48
C ILE A 130 -29.80 -9.61 17.33
N LYS A 131 -30.34 -9.82 16.13
CA LYS A 131 -29.96 -9.13 14.91
C LYS A 131 -30.42 -7.67 14.96
N SER A 132 -29.72 -6.79 14.26
CA SER A 132 -30.20 -5.43 14.03
C SER A 132 -31.56 -5.47 13.30
N ASN A 133 -32.38 -4.44 13.53
CA ASN A 133 -33.59 -4.18 12.75
C ASN A 133 -33.30 -3.23 11.56
N SER A 134 -32.02 -3.07 11.21
CA SER A 134 -31.57 -2.33 10.04
C SER A 134 -31.60 -3.22 8.79
N ASN A 135 -31.42 -2.61 7.61
CA ASN A 135 -31.20 -3.35 6.37
C ASN A 135 -30.07 -4.39 6.57
N GLY A 136 -30.32 -5.64 6.17
CA GLY A 136 -29.39 -6.76 6.31
C GLY A 136 -29.50 -7.58 7.60
N LYS A 137 -30.23 -7.13 8.63
CA LYS A 137 -30.46 -7.85 9.90
C LYS A 137 -29.18 -8.50 10.46
N ASN A 138 -28.18 -7.67 10.76
CA ASN A 138 -26.83 -8.12 11.08
C ASN A 138 -26.70 -8.51 12.55
N LEU A 139 -25.97 -9.58 12.84
CA LEU A 139 -25.59 -9.95 14.21
C LEU A 139 -24.59 -8.95 14.80
N PRO A 140 -24.49 -8.85 16.15
CA PRO A 140 -23.53 -8.00 16.82
C PRO A 140 -22.07 -8.22 16.35
N VAL A 141 -21.69 -9.46 16.05
CA VAL A 141 -20.36 -9.81 15.52
C VAL A 141 -20.12 -9.22 14.13
N VAL A 142 -21.12 -9.24 13.25
CA VAL A 142 -21.06 -8.65 11.91
C VAL A 142 -20.98 -7.13 12.01
N MET A 143 -21.78 -6.53 12.89
CA MET A 143 -21.75 -5.08 13.14
C MET A 143 -20.40 -4.62 13.69
N ALA A 144 -19.78 -5.37 14.60
CA ALA A 144 -18.46 -5.03 15.12
C ALA A 144 -17.40 -4.99 14.01
N ILE A 145 -17.37 -5.99 13.13
CA ILE A 145 -16.34 -6.07 12.08
C ILE A 145 -16.57 -5.05 10.96
N ASP A 146 -17.83 -4.81 10.59
CA ASP A 146 -18.23 -3.85 9.54
C ASP A 146 -17.86 -2.41 9.94
N PHE A 147 -17.89 -2.11 11.24
CA PHE A 147 -17.42 -0.83 11.80
C PHE A 147 -15.93 -0.83 12.19
N GLY A 148 -15.16 -1.84 11.79
CA GLY A 148 -13.71 -1.90 11.98
C GLY A 148 -13.24 -2.29 13.38
N GLN A 149 -14.13 -2.72 14.28
CA GLN A 149 -13.80 -3.16 15.63
C GLN A 149 -13.36 -4.63 15.63
N ILE A 150 -12.21 -4.94 15.02
CA ILE A 150 -11.78 -6.33 14.75
C ILE A 150 -11.57 -7.14 16.04
N GLU A 151 -10.96 -6.55 17.08
CA GLU A 151 -10.75 -7.25 18.36
C GLU A 151 -12.08 -7.58 19.06
N MET A 152 -13.05 -6.66 18.97
CA MET A 152 -14.41 -6.89 19.47
C MET A 152 -15.10 -7.99 18.65
N ALA A 153 -15.00 -7.94 17.33
CA ALA A 153 -15.57 -8.95 16.44
C ALA A 153 -14.99 -10.34 16.75
N ARG A 154 -13.68 -10.44 16.99
CA ARG A 154 -13.04 -11.70 17.43
C ARG A 154 -13.59 -12.19 18.76
N TYR A 155 -13.73 -11.30 19.73
CA TYR A 155 -14.33 -11.65 21.03
C TYR A 155 -15.79 -12.14 20.88
N LEU A 156 -16.59 -11.45 20.08
CA LEU A 156 -17.99 -11.83 19.82
C LEU A 156 -18.08 -13.11 18.98
N TYR A 157 -17.15 -13.35 18.06
CA TYR A 157 -17.09 -14.57 17.26
C TYR A 157 -16.95 -15.83 18.12
N ASP A 158 -16.07 -15.80 19.12
CA ASP A 158 -15.88 -16.92 20.05
C ASP A 158 -17.12 -17.23 20.91
N LEU A 159 -18.01 -16.25 21.07
CA LEU A 159 -19.25 -16.35 21.84
C LEU A 159 -20.49 -16.62 20.99
N THR A 160 -20.44 -16.33 19.69
CA THR A 160 -21.59 -16.44 18.79
C THR A 160 -21.83 -17.92 18.45
N PRO A 161 -23.04 -18.45 18.68
CA PRO A 161 -23.37 -19.83 18.36
C PRO A 161 -23.23 -20.14 16.87
N GLU A 162 -22.60 -21.27 16.55
CA GLU A 162 -22.28 -21.63 15.16
C GLU A 162 -23.51 -21.67 14.23
N GLY A 163 -24.66 -22.14 14.74
CA GLY A 163 -25.91 -22.21 13.98
C GLY A 163 -26.49 -20.86 13.54
N ASP A 164 -26.01 -19.74 14.10
CA ASP A 164 -26.44 -18.39 13.71
C ASP A 164 -25.54 -17.80 12.61
N LEU A 165 -24.40 -18.43 12.32
CA LEU A 165 -23.44 -18.00 11.30
C LEU A 165 -23.43 -18.92 10.07
N ILE A 166 -24.03 -20.10 10.15
CA ILE A 166 -24.07 -21.09 9.07
C ILE A 166 -25.44 -21.05 8.38
N PRO A 167 -25.52 -20.97 7.04
CA PRO A 167 -26.79 -21.02 6.33
C PRO A 167 -27.55 -22.32 6.65
N GLN A 168 -28.86 -22.23 6.95
CA GLN A 168 -29.69 -23.43 7.14
C GLN A 168 -30.02 -24.03 5.76
N ASP A 169 -29.77 -25.33 5.57
CA ASP A 169 -29.87 -26.06 4.29
C ASP A 169 -31.25 -26.04 3.59
N ASN A 170 -32.27 -25.38 4.14
CA ASN A 170 -33.65 -25.42 3.64
C ASN A 170 -34.01 -24.33 2.59
N ASP A 171 -33.11 -23.43 2.23
CA ASP A 171 -33.41 -22.34 1.27
C ASP A 171 -32.96 -22.64 -0.18
N GLN A 172 -32.56 -23.89 -0.49
CA GLN A 172 -32.20 -24.33 -1.85
C GLN A 172 -33.27 -25.17 -2.58
N GLU A 173 -34.44 -25.42 -2.01
CA GLU A 173 -35.57 -25.97 -2.75
C GLU A 173 -36.63 -24.89 -3.00
N ILE A 174 -36.63 -24.31 -4.21
CA ILE A 174 -37.77 -24.13 -5.13
C ILE A 174 -37.22 -23.43 -6.38
N THR A 175 -36.93 -24.23 -7.40
CA THR A 175 -37.40 -23.94 -8.77
C THR A 175 -37.81 -25.27 -9.42
N PRO A 176 -39.12 -25.49 -9.54
CA PRO A 176 -39.59 -26.03 -10.79
C PRO A 176 -40.74 -25.17 -11.31
N ASP A 177 -40.55 -24.62 -12.51
CA ASP A 177 -41.52 -24.71 -13.61
C ASP A 177 -40.95 -23.96 -14.83
N GLU A 178 -40.07 -24.65 -15.57
CA GLU A 178 -40.04 -24.49 -17.02
C GLU A 178 -41.13 -25.40 -17.58
N ASP A 179 -42.32 -24.84 -17.79
CA ASP A 179 -43.37 -25.52 -18.53
C ASP A 179 -43.68 -24.76 -19.83
N LEU A 180 -43.39 -25.46 -20.93
CA LEU A 180 -43.99 -25.37 -22.26
C LEU A 180 -43.82 -24.09 -23.10
N ILE A 181 -42.87 -24.19 -24.04
CA ILE A 181 -43.03 -23.68 -25.41
C ILE A 181 -44.22 -24.41 -26.07
N PRO A 182 -45.12 -23.68 -26.75
CA PRO A 182 -45.29 -23.94 -28.18
C PRO A 182 -45.19 -22.66 -29.01
N GLN A 183 -44.53 -22.78 -30.16
CA GLN A 183 -44.58 -21.79 -31.23
C GLN A 183 -45.98 -21.73 -31.85
N GLU A 184 -46.42 -20.52 -32.24
CA GLU A 184 -47.07 -20.28 -33.55
C GLU A 184 -47.25 -18.78 -33.83
N ASP A 185 -47.17 -18.45 -35.11
CA ASP A 185 -47.22 -17.13 -35.75
C ASP A 185 -48.58 -16.41 -35.60
N ASN A 186 -48.57 -15.08 -35.48
CA ASN A 186 -49.19 -14.16 -36.45
C ASN A 186 -49.21 -12.69 -35.99
N ASP A 187 -49.13 -11.83 -37.01
CA ASP A 187 -49.22 -10.37 -37.00
C ASP A 187 -50.49 -9.82 -36.32
N GLN A 188 -50.35 -8.72 -35.56
CA GLN A 188 -51.22 -7.54 -35.66
C GLN A 188 -50.71 -6.35 -34.82
N GLU A 189 -50.62 -5.18 -35.47
CA GLU A 189 -50.52 -3.84 -34.88
C GLU A 189 -51.65 -3.60 -33.86
N ILE A 190 -51.34 -2.94 -32.73
CA ILE A 190 -52.16 -1.91 -32.05
C ILE A 190 -51.23 -1.09 -31.14
N THR A 191 -51.56 0.20 -31.04
CA THR A 191 -50.87 1.38 -30.47
C THR A 191 -50.57 1.35 -28.96
N PRO A 192 -49.67 2.22 -28.46
CA PRO A 192 -49.32 2.31 -27.04
C PRO A 192 -50.28 3.26 -26.30
N ASP A 193 -50.86 2.80 -25.19
CA ASP A 193 -51.48 3.67 -24.19
C ASP A 193 -50.81 3.45 -22.83
N GLU A 194 -50.63 4.57 -22.16
CA GLU A 194 -49.99 4.82 -20.86
C GLU A 194 -50.71 4.14 -19.68
N ASP A 195 -50.00 4.13 -18.55
CA ASP A 195 -50.48 3.91 -17.18
C ASP A 195 -50.74 2.48 -16.72
N LEU A 196 -49.67 1.84 -16.21
CA LEU A 196 -49.72 0.97 -15.02
C LEU A 196 -48.30 0.85 -14.44
N ILE A 197 -48.02 1.67 -13.42
CA ILE A 197 -46.87 1.54 -12.53
C ILE A 197 -46.99 0.18 -11.83
N PRO A 198 -46.04 -0.78 -11.99
CA PRO A 198 -45.99 -1.92 -11.10
C PRO A 198 -45.50 -1.41 -9.74
N GLN A 199 -46.31 -1.56 -8.70
CA GLN A 199 -45.85 -1.39 -7.34
C GLN A 199 -44.81 -2.48 -7.06
N ASP A 200 -43.60 -2.06 -6.69
CA ASP A 200 -42.56 -2.87 -6.08
C ASP A 200 -43.16 -3.61 -4.88
N ASN A 201 -43.51 -4.89 -5.09
CA ASN A 201 -43.71 -5.86 -4.03
C ASN A 201 -42.62 -6.93 -4.20
N ASP A 202 -41.37 -6.49 -4.08
CA ASP A 202 -40.27 -7.41 -3.79
C ASP A 202 -40.39 -7.80 -2.32
N GLN A 203 -41.17 -8.85 -2.05
CA GLN A 203 -40.93 -9.66 -0.87
C GLN A 203 -39.57 -10.35 -1.08
N GLU A 204 -38.48 -9.63 -0.76
CA GLU A 204 -37.17 -10.25 -0.56
C GLU A 204 -37.34 -11.41 0.43
N ILE A 205 -37.19 -12.63 -0.08
CA ILE A 205 -36.96 -13.80 0.76
C ILE A 205 -35.61 -13.52 1.43
N HIS A 206 -35.64 -12.95 2.63
CA HIS A 206 -34.46 -12.52 3.36
C HIS A 206 -33.61 -13.73 3.76
N LYS A 207 -32.72 -14.15 2.85
CA LYS A 207 -31.66 -15.12 3.14
C LYS A 207 -30.73 -14.54 4.21
N ASP A 208 -30.30 -15.39 5.14
CA ASP A 208 -29.41 -14.97 6.23
C ASP A 208 -27.97 -14.81 5.72
N HIS A 209 -27.55 -13.56 5.49
CA HIS A 209 -26.21 -13.24 4.94
C HIS A 209 -25.14 -13.06 6.02
N ASN A 210 -25.43 -13.29 7.30
CA ASN A 210 -24.52 -12.97 8.41
C ASN A 210 -23.17 -13.70 8.30
N GLY A 211 -23.18 -15.00 8.01
CA GLY A 211 -21.94 -15.79 7.85
C GLY A 211 -21.07 -15.33 6.68
N ALA A 212 -21.69 -15.10 5.52
CA ALA A 212 -21.00 -14.61 4.33
C ALA A 212 -20.43 -13.20 4.54
N THR A 213 -21.22 -12.31 5.14
CA THR A 213 -20.80 -10.93 5.45
C THR A 213 -19.66 -10.91 6.47
N LEU A 214 -19.73 -11.75 7.51
CA LEU A 214 -18.65 -11.86 8.48
C LEU A 214 -17.34 -12.32 7.81
N LEU A 215 -17.43 -13.29 6.89
CA LEU A 215 -16.29 -13.79 6.14
C LEU A 215 -15.67 -12.72 5.23
N THR A 216 -16.48 -12.01 4.42
CA THR A 216 -15.99 -10.98 3.50
C THR A 216 -15.37 -9.80 4.25
N CYS A 217 -16.03 -9.29 5.30
CA CYS A 217 -15.48 -8.24 6.15
C CYS A 217 -14.18 -8.69 6.84
N ALA A 218 -14.10 -9.93 7.32
CA ALA A 218 -12.90 -10.49 7.93
C ALA A 218 -11.73 -10.60 6.95
N ILE A 219 -12.03 -10.89 5.68
CA ILE A 219 -11.05 -10.87 4.59
C ILE A 219 -10.54 -9.45 4.37
N TYR A 220 -11.44 -8.48 4.16
CA TYR A 220 -11.08 -7.08 3.91
C TYR A 220 -10.36 -6.41 5.08
N ALA A 221 -10.60 -6.84 6.31
CA ALA A 221 -9.90 -6.32 7.48
C ALA A 221 -8.37 -6.45 7.35
N GLY A 222 -7.86 -7.49 6.66
CA GLY A 222 -6.42 -7.63 6.40
C GLY A 222 -5.56 -7.79 7.65
N THR A 223 -6.15 -8.20 8.77
CA THR A 223 -5.47 -8.41 10.05
C THR A 223 -5.38 -9.88 10.41
N LEU A 224 -4.45 -10.25 11.30
CA LEU A 224 -4.35 -11.61 11.82
C LEU A 224 -5.65 -12.08 12.52
N ASP A 225 -6.34 -11.17 13.20
CA ASP A 225 -7.59 -11.47 13.90
C ASP A 225 -8.77 -11.64 12.93
N GLY A 226 -8.84 -10.82 11.88
CA GLY A 226 -9.77 -11.06 10.77
C GLY A 226 -9.52 -12.40 10.08
N MET A 227 -8.26 -12.71 9.76
CA MET A 227 -7.88 -14.00 9.17
C MET A 227 -8.19 -15.20 10.07
N HIS A 228 -8.10 -15.04 11.39
CA HIS A 228 -8.50 -16.07 12.33
C HIS A 228 -10.01 -16.38 12.22
N ILE A 229 -10.85 -15.34 12.17
CA ILE A 229 -12.30 -15.48 11.97
C ILE A 229 -12.60 -16.12 10.62
N ALA A 230 -11.99 -15.63 9.55
CA ALA A 230 -12.21 -16.13 8.18
C ALA A 230 -11.84 -17.61 8.03
N LEU A 231 -10.66 -18.02 8.53
CA LEU A 231 -10.24 -19.41 8.53
C LEU A 231 -11.18 -20.29 9.38
N GLY A 232 -11.56 -19.83 10.57
CA GLY A 232 -12.48 -20.57 11.44
C GLY A 232 -13.86 -20.78 10.80
N LEU A 233 -14.37 -19.78 10.06
CA LEU A 233 -15.63 -19.89 9.31
C LEU A 233 -15.52 -20.91 8.18
N ILE A 234 -14.48 -20.84 7.35
CA ILE A 234 -14.29 -21.76 6.22
C ILE A 234 -13.98 -23.18 6.68
N GLU A 235 -13.22 -23.37 7.76
CA GLU A 235 -12.94 -24.71 8.31
C GLU A 235 -14.21 -25.39 8.86
N ARG A 236 -15.18 -24.61 9.37
CA ARG A 236 -16.46 -25.11 9.88
C ARG A 236 -17.51 -25.28 8.78
N CYS A 237 -17.61 -24.32 7.86
CA CYS A 237 -18.57 -24.30 6.77
C CYS A 237 -17.89 -23.87 5.46
N PRO A 238 -17.27 -24.82 4.72
CA PRO A 238 -16.58 -24.52 3.46
C PRO A 238 -17.45 -23.82 2.41
N ARG A 239 -18.75 -24.16 2.35
CA ARG A 239 -19.75 -23.55 1.46
C ARG A 239 -19.84 -22.01 1.58
N LEU A 240 -19.47 -21.43 2.72
CA LEU A 240 -19.41 -19.97 2.87
C LEU A 240 -18.43 -19.30 1.90
N ALA A 241 -17.45 -20.04 1.36
CA ALA A 241 -16.55 -19.53 0.31
C ALA A 241 -17.30 -19.01 -0.92
N LEU A 242 -18.45 -19.63 -1.23
CA LEU A 242 -19.29 -19.33 -2.39
C LEU A 242 -20.60 -18.61 -2.00
N ALA A 243 -20.87 -18.44 -0.71
CA ALA A 243 -22.05 -17.72 -0.26
C ALA A 243 -21.91 -16.23 -0.57
N ILE A 244 -23.02 -15.63 -1.01
CA ILE A 244 -23.11 -14.22 -1.30
C ILE A 244 -23.53 -13.48 -0.03
N ASP A 245 -22.82 -12.40 0.28
CA ASP A 245 -23.09 -11.54 1.42
C ASP A 245 -24.15 -10.47 1.10
N LYS A 246 -24.40 -9.56 2.04
CA LYS A 246 -25.39 -8.48 1.87
C LYS A 246 -24.98 -7.41 0.83
N TYR A 247 -23.76 -7.47 0.31
CA TYR A 247 -23.19 -6.53 -0.67
C TYR A 247 -23.03 -7.16 -2.05
N ASP A 248 -23.64 -8.32 -2.29
CA ASP A 248 -23.47 -9.12 -3.50
C ASP A 248 -22.02 -9.58 -3.74
N GLU A 249 -21.24 -9.78 -2.68
CA GLU A 249 -19.88 -10.32 -2.76
C GLU A 249 -19.76 -11.72 -2.13
N SER A 250 -18.86 -12.53 -2.68
CA SER A 250 -18.48 -13.82 -2.09
C SER A 250 -17.11 -13.73 -1.41
N GLY A 251 -16.85 -14.64 -0.46
CA GLY A 251 -15.56 -14.72 0.22
C GLY A 251 -14.39 -14.90 -0.77
N ILE A 252 -14.59 -15.68 -1.83
CA ILE A 252 -13.56 -15.88 -2.85
C ILE A 252 -13.30 -14.62 -3.70
N LEU A 253 -14.34 -13.82 -3.99
CA LEU A 253 -14.20 -12.54 -4.67
C LEU A 253 -13.47 -11.53 -3.80
N ALA A 254 -13.84 -11.41 -2.52
CA ALA A 254 -13.17 -10.52 -1.57
C ALA A 254 -11.66 -10.76 -1.52
N LEU A 255 -11.26 -12.04 -1.50
CA LEU A 255 -9.85 -12.44 -1.50
C LEU A 255 -9.10 -12.01 -2.77
N ALA A 256 -9.76 -12.09 -3.93
CA ALA A 256 -9.23 -11.66 -5.23
C ALA A 256 -9.21 -10.13 -5.41
N SER A 257 -10.12 -9.41 -4.75
CA SER A 257 -10.20 -7.94 -4.75
C SER A 257 -9.06 -7.29 -3.95
N MET A 258 -8.54 -7.99 -2.94
CA MET A 258 -7.45 -7.46 -2.11
C MET A 258 -6.08 -7.59 -2.76
N ARG A 259 -5.63 -6.52 -3.41
CA ARG A 259 -4.31 -6.48 -4.06
C ARG A 259 -3.15 -6.86 -3.12
N GLN A 260 -3.24 -6.58 -1.82
CA GLN A 260 -2.17 -6.84 -0.86
C GLN A 260 -2.28 -8.18 -0.13
N SER A 261 -3.32 -8.98 -0.41
CA SER A 261 -3.59 -10.25 0.28
C SER A 261 -2.48 -11.28 0.08
N LEU A 262 -1.87 -11.28 -1.10
CA LEU A 262 -0.80 -12.22 -1.48
C LEU A 262 0.42 -11.48 -2.04
N PRO A 263 1.62 -12.09 -1.96
CA PRO A 263 2.87 -11.42 -2.30
C PRO A 263 2.93 -10.85 -3.72
N SER A 264 2.33 -11.51 -4.72
CA SER A 264 2.40 -11.01 -6.09
C SER A 264 1.49 -9.82 -6.38
N GLY A 265 0.37 -9.70 -5.67
CA GLY A 265 -0.54 -8.57 -5.85
C GLY A 265 0.08 -7.26 -5.32
N ASN A 266 1.03 -7.37 -4.37
CA ASN A 266 1.97 -6.32 -4.02
C ASN A 266 2.96 -6.08 -5.18
N GLN A 267 2.47 -5.52 -6.28
CA GLN A 267 3.29 -4.72 -7.15
C GLN A 267 3.75 -3.52 -6.33
N ARG A 268 4.89 -3.67 -5.63
CA ARG A 268 5.83 -2.55 -5.56
C ARG A 268 6.09 -2.21 -7.01
N ILE A 269 5.44 -1.16 -7.50
CA ILE A 269 5.77 -0.51 -8.75
C ILE A 269 7.27 -0.39 -8.75
N TYR A 270 7.91 -1.16 -9.63
CA TYR A 270 9.34 -1.29 -9.88
C TYR A 270 10.17 -0.22 -9.17
N SER A 271 10.41 -0.41 -7.87
CA SER A 271 11.24 0.45 -7.05
C SER A 271 12.47 -0.36 -6.71
N SER A 272 13.59 0.19 -7.13
CA SER A 272 14.97 -0.24 -6.99
C SER A 272 15.46 -0.39 -5.53
N ASN A 273 14.62 -0.90 -4.62
CA ASN A 273 14.91 -1.09 -3.21
C ASN A 273 14.56 -2.51 -2.72
N VAL A 274 15.23 -3.53 -3.29
CA VAL A 274 15.60 -4.76 -2.56
C VAL A 274 16.94 -5.26 -3.12
N GLU A 275 18.04 -4.58 -2.79
CA GLU A 275 19.38 -5.17 -2.86
C GLU A 275 20.23 -4.77 -1.65
N HIS A 276 19.65 -4.55 -0.48
CA HIS A 276 20.38 -4.59 0.79
C HIS A 276 19.59 -5.47 1.78
N GLY A 277 19.76 -6.77 1.58
CA GLY A 277 19.27 -7.85 2.43
C GLY A 277 19.80 -9.13 1.85
N GLN A 278 20.85 -9.65 2.49
CA GLN A 278 21.72 -10.71 1.99
C GLN A 278 20.95 -11.94 1.48
N SER A 279 21.49 -12.52 0.41
CA SER A 279 21.33 -13.89 -0.03
C SER A 279 20.95 -14.85 1.11
N ASN A 280 19.83 -15.55 0.95
CA ASN A 280 19.73 -16.96 1.33
C ASN A 280 18.91 -17.68 0.27
N GLN A 281 19.62 -18.55 -0.45
CA GLN A 281 19.04 -19.58 -1.29
C GLN A 281 18.33 -20.59 -0.39
N GLU A 282 17.00 -20.61 -0.39
CA GLU A 282 16.23 -21.76 0.12
C GLU A 282 15.06 -22.03 -0.82
N GLU A 283 15.37 -22.30 -2.09
CA GLU A 283 14.44 -22.93 -3.04
C GLU A 283 15.16 -24.10 -3.74
N SER A 284 15.76 -24.97 -2.94
CA SER A 284 16.20 -26.30 -3.37
C SER A 284 16.54 -27.12 -2.14
N ASN A 285 15.54 -27.76 -1.53
CA ASN A 285 15.66 -28.96 -0.67
C ASN A 285 14.28 -29.30 -0.08
N ARG A 286 13.35 -29.73 -0.93
CA ARG A 286 12.11 -30.38 -0.44
C ARG A 286 11.76 -31.68 -1.15
N SER A 287 12.70 -32.29 -1.88
CA SER A 287 12.43 -33.48 -2.69
C SER A 287 13.32 -34.68 -2.47
N ASP A 288 14.22 -34.72 -1.48
CA ASP A 288 15.03 -35.93 -1.23
C ASP A 288 15.35 -36.09 0.27
N LEU A 289 14.49 -36.82 1.01
CA LEU A 289 14.87 -37.53 2.25
C LEU A 289 13.74 -38.47 2.73
N GLU A 290 13.23 -39.31 1.83
CA GLU A 290 12.77 -40.64 2.24
C GLU A 290 13.95 -41.60 2.09
N HIS A 291 14.74 -41.79 3.16
CA HIS A 291 15.44 -43.04 3.51
C HIS A 291 16.52 -42.75 4.57
N GLY A 292 16.43 -43.43 5.71
CA GLY A 292 17.54 -43.52 6.66
C GLY A 292 17.16 -43.39 8.13
N GLN A 293 16.36 -44.32 8.64
CA GLN A 293 16.43 -44.67 10.06
C GLN A 293 17.83 -45.21 10.38
N SER A 294 18.48 -44.73 11.43
CA SER A 294 19.11 -45.53 12.51
C SER A 294 20.26 -44.80 13.24
N ASN A 295 20.29 -45.04 14.56
CA ASN A 295 21.40 -44.97 15.52
C ASN A 295 21.73 -43.59 16.13
N GLN A 296 21.46 -43.38 17.44
CA GLN A 296 22.29 -43.75 18.62
C GLN A 296 23.64 -43.02 18.61
N GLU A 297 24.23 -42.48 19.68
CA GLU A 297 23.98 -42.34 21.11
C GLU A 297 25.12 -41.40 21.61
N GLU A 298 24.97 -40.84 22.81
CA GLU A 298 26.06 -40.58 23.76
C GLU A 298 27.13 -39.46 23.54
N SER A 299 27.00 -38.44 24.40
CA SER A 299 27.86 -38.27 25.61
C SER A 299 29.07 -37.33 25.58
N ASN A 300 29.09 -36.51 26.65
CA ASN A 300 30.23 -35.94 27.38
C ASN A 300 31.07 -34.83 26.72
N ARG A 301 31.69 -33.89 27.44
CA ARG A 301 31.61 -33.24 28.77
C ARG A 301 32.91 -32.40 28.82
N SER A 302 32.93 -31.37 29.66
CA SER A 302 34.15 -30.76 30.26
C SER A 302 34.99 -29.85 29.33
N ASN A 303 35.58 -28.72 29.73
CA ASN A 303 36.00 -28.25 31.05
C ASN A 303 36.12 -26.71 31.12
N VAL A 304 35.96 -26.21 32.34
CA VAL A 304 36.29 -24.87 32.84
C VAL A 304 37.75 -24.84 33.33
N GLU A 305 38.35 -23.64 33.40
CA GLU A 305 39.41 -23.13 34.32
C GLU A 305 40.51 -22.35 33.55
N HIS A 306 40.72 -21.04 33.76
CA HIS A 306 41.20 -20.24 34.91
C HIS A 306 42.73 -20.02 34.96
N GLY A 307 43.09 -18.74 35.21
CA GLY A 307 44.40 -18.28 35.72
C GLY A 307 45.50 -18.00 34.70
N GLN A 308 46.41 -17.04 34.84
CA GLN A 308 46.53 -15.80 35.62
C GLN A 308 47.90 -15.19 35.22
N SER A 309 47.95 -13.86 35.09
CA SER A 309 49.07 -12.93 35.41
C SER A 309 50.53 -13.21 34.99
N ASN A 310 51.15 -12.28 34.27
CA ASN A 310 52.18 -11.34 34.80
C ASN A 310 52.71 -10.41 33.69
N GLN A 311 52.59 -9.08 33.88
CA GLN A 311 53.69 -8.10 34.13
C GLN A 311 54.47 -7.76 32.84
N GLU A 312 54.72 -6.50 32.46
CA GLU A 312 55.26 -5.40 33.25
C GLU A 312 55.16 -4.07 32.46
N GLU A 313 54.95 -2.97 33.20
CA GLU A 313 55.52 -1.61 33.02
C GLU A 313 55.43 -0.87 31.66
N SER A 314 54.67 0.23 31.63
CA SER A 314 55.19 1.55 32.02
C SER A 314 54.16 2.67 31.77
N ASN A 315 53.69 3.24 32.89
CA ASN A 315 53.43 4.66 33.18
C ASN A 315 52.90 5.58 32.05
N ARG A 316 51.65 6.04 32.20
CA ARG A 316 51.24 7.31 32.89
C ARG A 316 51.54 8.54 32.01
N SER A 317 50.69 9.55 31.89
CA SER A 317 49.56 10.02 32.70
C SER A 317 49.04 11.25 31.94
N ASP A 318 47.73 11.30 31.69
CA ASP A 318 46.81 12.24 32.36
C ASP A 318 46.76 13.59 31.63
N LEU A 319 45.63 13.87 30.96
CA LEU A 319 44.55 14.73 31.49
C LEU A 319 44.99 16.19 31.54
N GLU A 320 44.41 17.04 30.71
CA GLU A 320 43.20 17.76 31.13
C GLU A 320 42.65 18.70 30.05
N HIS A 321 41.36 18.96 30.23
CA HIS A 321 40.43 19.75 29.46
C HIS A 321 40.75 21.24 29.34
N GLY A 322 40.04 21.84 28.38
CA GLY A 322 39.56 23.22 28.45
C GLY A 322 40.23 24.12 27.41
N GLN A 323 39.56 25.08 26.81
CA GLN A 323 38.16 25.50 26.85
C GLN A 323 37.98 26.47 25.65
N SER A 324 36.72 26.61 25.26
CA SER A 324 36.15 27.60 24.33
C SER A 324 36.83 28.96 24.21
N ASN A 325 36.72 29.57 23.03
CA ASN A 325 36.42 31.00 22.89
C ASN A 325 35.27 31.19 21.88
N GLN A 326 34.17 31.75 22.37
CA GLN A 326 33.15 32.47 21.60
C GLN A 326 33.52 33.96 21.61
N GLU A 327 33.53 34.58 20.44
CA GLU A 327 33.31 36.02 20.18
C GLU A 327 32.66 36.07 18.79
N GLY A 328 31.67 36.88 18.44
CA GLY A 328 30.96 37.95 19.12
C GLY A 328 29.90 38.49 18.14
N ILE A 329 28.86 39.10 18.70
CA ILE A 329 27.80 39.81 17.98
C ILE A 329 28.35 41.15 17.46
N ASN A 330 27.99 41.57 16.24
CA ASN A 330 27.63 42.98 16.00
C ASN A 330 26.74 43.22 14.78
N ILE A 331 25.85 44.18 14.98
CA ILE A 331 24.70 44.65 14.21
C ILE A 331 25.13 45.74 13.22
N SER A 332 24.52 45.80 12.02
CA SER A 332 24.08 47.04 11.33
C SER A 332 23.54 46.69 9.93
N GLU A 333 22.22 46.81 9.73
CA GLU A 333 21.56 47.88 8.93
C GLU A 333 21.40 47.50 7.44
N VAL A 334 20.17 47.13 7.04
CA VAL A 334 19.19 48.01 6.37
C VAL A 334 19.63 48.36 4.94
N GLU A 335 19.02 47.72 3.94
CA GLU A 335 18.24 48.46 2.94
C GLU A 335 17.26 47.58 2.15
N HIS A 336 16.12 48.19 1.91
CA HIS A 336 14.90 47.68 1.29
C HIS A 336 15.06 47.22 -0.17
N GLY A 337 14.19 46.28 -0.55
CA GLY A 337 13.91 45.95 -1.95
C GLY A 337 12.81 44.92 -2.10
N GLN A 338 11.59 45.30 -1.72
CA GLN A 338 10.35 44.52 -1.78
C GLN A 338 10.00 44.04 -3.20
N SER A 339 9.40 42.84 -3.29
CA SER A 339 8.20 42.51 -4.10
C SER A 339 8.05 40.98 -4.17
N SER A 340 7.31 40.33 -3.26
CA SER A 340 5.85 40.10 -3.30
C SER A 340 5.45 38.81 -4.01
N GLN A 341 4.92 37.85 -3.23
CA GLN A 341 3.69 37.06 -3.45
C GLN A 341 3.66 35.95 -2.37
N GLU A 342 2.99 36.19 -1.24
CA GLU A 342 1.58 35.80 -0.97
C GLU A 342 1.36 34.27 -0.94
N GLU A 343 1.58 33.68 0.23
CA GLU A 343 0.77 32.56 0.70
C GLU A 343 0.14 32.95 2.05
N ILE A 344 -1.20 32.90 2.07
CA ILE A 344 -2.06 33.24 3.20
C ILE A 344 -2.28 31.97 4.03
N ASN A 345 -1.85 32.08 5.29
CA ASN A 345 -2.34 31.46 6.53
C ASN A 345 -3.50 30.45 6.44
N ILE A 346 -3.33 29.33 7.17
CA ILE A 346 -4.28 28.97 8.23
C ILE A 346 -3.48 28.63 9.50
N SER A 347 -3.88 29.30 10.58
CA SER A 347 -3.36 29.33 11.95
C SER A 347 -3.89 28.21 12.83
N GLU A 348 -3.09 27.75 13.79
CA GLU A 348 -3.63 27.30 15.08
C GLU A 348 -2.84 27.93 16.25
N HIS A 349 -3.63 28.49 17.17
CA HIS A 349 -3.27 29.17 18.40
C HIS A 349 -2.93 28.15 19.51
N GLY A 350 -1.77 28.29 20.14
CA GLY A 350 -1.47 27.77 21.47
C GLY A 350 -1.02 28.91 22.38
N GLN A 351 -1.86 29.25 23.36
CA GLN A 351 -1.70 30.37 24.27
C GLN A 351 -0.49 30.22 25.20
N SER A 352 0.25 31.32 25.36
CA SER A 352 1.29 31.50 26.36
C SER A 352 0.70 31.66 27.76
N ASN A 353 1.37 31.09 28.76
CA ASN A 353 1.46 31.71 30.08
C ASN A 353 2.95 31.88 30.40
N GLN A 354 3.36 33.15 30.50
CA GLN A 354 4.61 33.59 31.09
C GLN A 354 4.41 33.71 32.61
N GLU A 355 5.38 33.26 33.39
CA GLU A 355 5.72 33.91 34.65
C GLU A 355 7.25 34.01 34.77
N GLU A 356 7.72 35.25 34.83
CA GLU A 356 9.08 35.67 35.18
C GLU A 356 9.33 35.46 36.68
N ILE A 357 10.46 34.87 37.07
CA ILE A 357 11.15 35.27 38.32
C ILE A 357 12.67 35.34 38.09
N ASN A 358 13.22 36.45 38.58
CA ASN A 358 14.58 36.96 38.49
C ASN A 358 15.69 36.08 39.11
N ARG A 359 16.86 36.21 38.49
CA ARG A 359 18.25 36.20 39.02
C ARG A 359 18.41 36.04 40.53
N SER A 360 19.18 35.03 40.94
CA SER A 360 20.51 35.20 41.54
C SER A 360 21.12 33.82 41.83
N ASP A 361 22.45 33.77 41.90
CA ASP A 361 23.28 32.67 42.41
C ASP A 361 23.74 31.61 41.38
N VAL A 362 24.81 32.06 40.71
CA VAL A 362 26.02 31.34 40.29
C VAL A 362 26.32 30.05 41.09
N GLU A 363 26.86 29.07 40.35
CA GLU A 363 27.55 27.84 40.77
C GLU A 363 26.70 26.58 40.96
N HIS A 364 26.49 25.84 39.87
CA HIS A 364 26.85 24.42 39.71
C HIS A 364 26.46 23.91 38.31
N GLY A 365 27.18 24.40 37.30
CA GLY A 365 27.22 23.76 35.98
C GLY A 365 28.49 22.94 35.90
N GLN A 366 28.38 21.61 35.96
CA GLN A 366 29.34 20.69 35.34
C GLN A 366 28.96 19.18 35.34
N SER A 367 27.77 18.74 35.79
CA SER A 367 27.40 17.30 35.67
C SER A 367 26.48 16.95 34.49
N ASN A 368 25.85 17.91 33.81
CA ASN A 368 24.76 17.56 32.87
C ASN A 368 25.14 17.52 31.37
N GLN A 369 26.38 17.83 30.96
CA GLN A 369 26.72 17.85 29.53
C GLN A 369 27.32 16.53 28.99
N GLU A 370 27.92 15.70 29.83
CA GLU A 370 28.34 14.35 29.42
C GLU A 370 27.17 13.35 29.45
N GLU A 371 26.21 13.54 30.36
CA GLU A 371 25.02 12.68 30.44
C GLU A 371 24.05 12.94 29.28
N ILE A 372 23.92 14.20 28.83
CA ILE A 372 23.09 14.57 27.66
C ILE A 372 23.72 14.12 26.32
N ASN A 373 25.05 14.11 26.21
CA ASN A 373 25.71 13.62 24.99
C ASN A 373 25.76 12.09 24.92
N ARG A 374 25.84 11.39 26.06
CA ARG A 374 25.71 9.92 26.10
C ARG A 374 24.26 9.48 25.84
N SER A 375 23.27 10.21 26.38
CA SER A 375 21.84 9.94 26.09
C SER A 375 21.46 10.23 24.64
N ASN A 376 22.07 11.21 23.98
CA ASN A 376 21.79 11.53 22.57
C ASN A 376 22.44 10.55 21.57
N VAL A 377 23.59 9.95 21.92
CA VAL A 377 24.19 8.86 21.13
C VAL A 377 23.44 7.55 21.35
N GLU A 378 22.98 7.28 22.57
CA GLU A 378 22.10 6.14 22.88
C GLU A 378 20.70 6.31 22.26
N HIS A 379 20.13 7.52 22.19
CA HIS A 379 18.87 7.79 21.48
C HIS A 379 19.00 7.69 19.96
N GLY A 380 20.14 8.08 19.38
CA GLY A 380 20.40 7.89 17.94
C GLY A 380 20.55 6.41 17.53
N GLN A 381 21.16 5.61 18.40
CA GLN A 381 21.32 4.16 18.21
C GLN A 381 20.05 3.37 18.56
N SER A 382 19.32 3.77 19.61
CA SER A 382 18.02 3.17 19.96
C SER A 382 17.00 3.43 18.88
N ASN A 383 16.91 4.65 18.34
CA ASN A 383 15.96 4.95 17.26
C ASN A 383 16.27 4.15 16.00
N HIS A 384 17.54 3.95 15.64
CA HIS A 384 17.89 3.11 14.50
C HIS A 384 17.58 1.63 14.73
N GLU A 385 17.84 1.08 15.93
CA GLU A 385 17.48 -0.30 16.26
C GLU A 385 15.97 -0.49 16.41
N GLU A 386 15.23 0.49 16.92
CA GLU A 386 13.78 0.46 17.10
C GLU A 386 13.05 0.63 15.78
N ILE A 387 13.54 1.49 14.87
CA ILE A 387 13.06 1.60 13.47
C ILE A 387 13.36 0.30 12.69
N ASN A 388 14.54 -0.29 12.86
CA ASN A 388 14.90 -1.53 12.17
C ASN A 388 14.15 -2.75 12.75
N ARG A 389 13.94 -2.79 14.08
CA ARG A 389 13.12 -3.81 14.77
C ARG A 389 11.65 -3.65 14.41
N SER A 390 11.15 -2.41 14.28
CA SER A 390 9.80 -2.10 13.78
C SER A 390 9.63 -2.56 12.34
N GLY A 391 10.59 -2.29 11.46
CA GLY A 391 10.53 -2.74 10.05
C GLY A 391 10.57 -4.26 9.91
N ILE A 392 11.41 -4.96 10.69
CA ILE A 392 11.47 -6.43 10.70
C ILE A 392 10.17 -7.03 11.26
N THR A 393 9.60 -6.42 12.31
CA THR A 393 8.33 -6.87 12.90
C THR A 393 7.18 -6.71 11.91
N GLN A 394 7.08 -5.56 11.22
CA GLN A 394 6.09 -5.34 10.16
C GLN A 394 6.24 -6.32 9.00
N LEU A 395 7.46 -6.60 8.55
CA LEU A 395 7.71 -7.60 7.51
C LEU A 395 7.33 -9.01 7.97
N TYR A 396 7.59 -9.36 9.23
CA TYR A 396 7.21 -10.64 9.80
C TYR A 396 5.68 -10.79 9.89
N GLU A 397 4.97 -9.77 10.35
CA GLU A 397 3.51 -9.76 10.40
C GLU A 397 2.89 -9.84 9.00
N MET A 398 3.40 -9.05 8.05
CA MET A 398 2.95 -9.10 6.65
C MET A 398 3.12 -10.50 6.06
N LYS A 399 4.26 -11.15 6.29
CA LYS A 399 4.49 -12.54 5.84
C LYS A 399 3.50 -13.52 6.49
N ARG A 400 3.26 -13.38 7.79
CA ARG A 400 2.28 -14.24 8.49
C ARG A 400 0.86 -14.07 7.96
N ILE A 401 0.46 -12.85 7.64
CA ILE A 401 -0.84 -12.56 7.02
C ILE A 401 -0.91 -13.20 5.63
N HIS A 402 0.14 -13.08 4.82
CA HIS A 402 0.22 -13.74 3.50
C HIS A 402 0.11 -15.26 3.60
N ASP A 403 0.79 -15.89 4.57
CA ASP A 403 0.68 -17.34 4.82
C ASP A 403 -0.76 -17.74 5.22
N GLN A 404 -1.45 -16.90 5.99
CA GLN A 404 -2.86 -17.13 6.36
C GLN A 404 -3.79 -17.00 5.16
N TYR A 405 -3.57 -16.02 4.27
CA TYR A 405 -4.32 -15.88 3.03
C TYR A 405 -4.13 -17.07 2.09
N ASP A 406 -2.90 -17.57 1.94
CA ASP A 406 -2.63 -18.76 1.12
C ASP A 406 -3.32 -20.02 1.70
N LYS A 407 -3.33 -20.16 3.02
CA LYS A 407 -4.08 -21.23 3.71
C LYS A 407 -5.58 -21.10 3.46
N LEU A 408 -6.13 -19.88 3.59
CA LEU A 408 -7.56 -19.61 3.36
C LEU A 408 -7.95 -19.90 1.91
N LEU A 409 -7.15 -19.41 0.95
CA LEU A 409 -7.32 -19.69 -0.47
C LEU A 409 -7.34 -21.19 -0.75
N SER A 410 -6.39 -21.94 -0.18
CA SER A 410 -6.33 -23.39 -0.37
C SER A 410 -7.59 -24.09 0.12
N LYS A 411 -8.16 -23.65 1.25
CA LYS A 411 -9.42 -24.18 1.78
C LYS A 411 -10.63 -23.82 0.91
N MET A 412 -10.70 -22.60 0.41
CA MET A 412 -11.76 -22.21 -0.54
C MET A 412 -11.65 -22.96 -1.87
N CYS A 413 -10.44 -23.24 -2.34
CA CYS A 413 -10.20 -24.07 -3.54
C CYS A 413 -10.66 -25.52 -3.35
N GLU A 414 -10.52 -26.09 -2.15
CA GLU A 414 -11.06 -27.42 -1.82
C GLU A 414 -12.58 -27.43 -2.04
N GLU A 415 -13.32 -26.45 -1.50
CA GLU A 415 -14.76 -26.31 -1.72
C GLU A 415 -15.10 -26.16 -3.22
N ILE A 416 -14.40 -25.29 -3.94
CA ILE A 416 -14.60 -25.11 -5.39
C ILE A 416 -14.40 -26.42 -6.15
N SER A 417 -13.41 -27.22 -5.75
CA SER A 417 -13.14 -28.54 -6.36
C SER A 417 -14.29 -29.52 -6.14
N GLU A 418 -14.97 -29.44 -4.99
CA GLU A 418 -16.15 -30.24 -4.67
C GLU A 418 -17.38 -29.74 -5.44
N SER A 419 -17.62 -28.42 -5.48
CA SER A 419 -18.73 -27.82 -6.23
C SER A 419 -18.62 -28.05 -7.74
N LEU A 420 -17.41 -28.13 -8.29
CA LEU A 420 -17.18 -28.50 -9.70
C LEU A 420 -17.75 -29.87 -10.06
N GLN A 421 -17.75 -30.82 -9.13
CA GLN A 421 -18.25 -32.18 -9.35
C GLN A 421 -19.77 -32.28 -9.18
N SER A 422 -20.36 -31.39 -8.39
CA SER A 422 -21.78 -31.45 -8.03
C SER A 422 -22.65 -30.47 -8.83
N ASN A 423 -22.31 -29.19 -8.86
CA ASN A 423 -23.12 -28.14 -9.49
C ASN A 423 -22.28 -26.92 -9.95
N THR A 424 -22.00 -26.84 -11.25
CA THR A 424 -21.27 -25.72 -11.85
C THR A 424 -22.01 -24.37 -11.74
N GLN A 425 -23.33 -24.36 -11.56
CA GLN A 425 -24.09 -23.12 -11.40
C GLN A 425 -23.74 -22.41 -10.08
N GLN A 426 -23.43 -23.16 -9.02
CA GLN A 426 -22.98 -22.58 -7.74
C GLN A 426 -21.69 -21.76 -7.88
N LEU A 427 -20.82 -22.10 -8.83
CA LEU A 427 -19.60 -21.34 -9.10
C LEU A 427 -19.88 -19.99 -9.74
N LYS A 428 -20.93 -19.91 -10.57
CA LYS A 428 -21.39 -18.64 -11.15
C LYS A 428 -22.07 -17.79 -10.10
N ASP A 429 -22.97 -18.39 -9.34
CA ASP A 429 -23.72 -17.71 -8.28
C ASP A 429 -22.78 -17.21 -7.18
N GLY A 430 -21.72 -17.97 -6.86
CA GLY A 430 -20.65 -17.60 -5.92
C GLY A 430 -19.53 -16.73 -6.51
N LEU A 431 -19.71 -16.19 -7.72
CA LEU A 431 -18.81 -15.22 -8.37
C LEU A 431 -17.35 -15.69 -8.59
N VAL A 432 -17.11 -17.00 -8.70
CA VAL A 432 -15.75 -17.57 -8.87
C VAL A 432 -15.08 -17.05 -10.14
N TYR A 433 -15.81 -17.00 -11.25
CA TYR A 433 -15.29 -16.50 -12.53
C TYR A 433 -14.89 -15.01 -12.44
N THR A 434 -15.71 -14.21 -11.74
CA THR A 434 -15.41 -12.80 -11.47
C THR A 434 -14.16 -12.67 -10.60
N ALA A 435 -14.03 -13.48 -9.56
CA ALA A 435 -12.87 -13.50 -8.68
C ALA A 435 -11.57 -13.83 -9.43
N ILE A 436 -11.60 -14.80 -10.35
CA ILE A 436 -10.44 -15.15 -11.18
C ILE A 436 -10.03 -13.96 -12.08
N CYS A 437 -11.00 -13.29 -12.72
CA CYS A 437 -10.72 -12.08 -13.49
C CYS A 437 -10.13 -10.97 -12.62
N GLN A 438 -10.74 -10.69 -11.47
CA GLN A 438 -10.29 -9.65 -10.53
C GLN A 438 -8.88 -9.91 -10.03
N ALA A 439 -8.54 -11.17 -9.70
CA ALA A 439 -7.20 -11.57 -9.32
C ALA A 439 -6.18 -11.34 -10.45
N ALA A 440 -6.57 -11.61 -11.70
CA ALA A 440 -5.73 -11.36 -12.87
C ALA A 440 -5.51 -9.85 -13.11
N GLU A 441 -6.53 -9.01 -12.89
CA GLU A 441 -6.42 -7.55 -12.96
C GLU A 441 -5.49 -7.00 -11.86
N ASN A 442 -5.62 -7.53 -10.64
CA ASN A 442 -4.84 -7.12 -9.48
C ASN A 442 -3.41 -7.69 -9.45
N GLY A 443 -3.12 -8.69 -10.28
CA GLY A 443 -1.79 -9.31 -10.35
C GLY A 443 -1.55 -10.41 -9.32
N ILE A 444 -2.61 -11.01 -8.77
CA ILE A 444 -2.56 -12.04 -7.72
C ILE A 444 -2.31 -13.42 -8.36
N SER A 445 -1.06 -13.66 -8.77
CA SER A 445 -0.61 -14.85 -9.49
C SER A 445 -0.67 -16.13 -8.69
N GLU A 446 -0.52 -16.09 -7.35
CA GLU A 446 -0.70 -17.26 -6.50
C GLU A 446 -2.17 -17.71 -6.54
N PHE A 447 -3.12 -16.77 -6.45
CA PHE A 447 -4.56 -17.03 -6.60
C PHE A 447 -4.87 -17.65 -7.96
N VAL A 448 -4.43 -16.99 -9.04
CA VAL A 448 -4.68 -17.50 -10.41
C VAL A 448 -4.03 -18.87 -10.61
N SER A 449 -2.80 -19.07 -10.14
CA SER A 449 -2.13 -20.38 -10.26
C SER A 449 -2.89 -21.47 -9.52
N LYS A 450 -3.35 -21.20 -8.29
CA LYS A 450 -4.12 -22.15 -7.48
C LYS A 450 -5.44 -22.52 -8.15
N MET A 451 -6.16 -21.54 -8.70
CA MET A 451 -7.39 -21.80 -9.46
C MET A 451 -7.14 -22.68 -10.68
N LEU A 452 -6.07 -22.41 -11.43
CA LEU A 452 -5.70 -23.20 -12.60
C LEU A 452 -5.19 -24.61 -12.27
N GLU A 453 -4.66 -24.82 -11.05
CA GLU A 453 -4.33 -26.13 -10.49
C GLU A 453 -5.59 -26.91 -10.11
N THR A 454 -6.60 -26.23 -9.56
CA THR A 454 -7.93 -26.80 -9.26
C THR A 454 -8.64 -27.28 -10.53
N ASP A 455 -8.80 -26.40 -11.52
CA ASP A 455 -9.34 -26.78 -12.83
C ASP A 455 -8.72 -25.95 -13.97
N ARG A 456 -8.20 -26.66 -14.97
CA ARG A 456 -7.63 -26.09 -16.19
C ARG A 456 -8.66 -25.34 -17.03
N HIS A 457 -9.96 -25.61 -16.89
CA HIS A 457 -11.01 -24.90 -17.65
C HIS A 457 -11.11 -23.42 -17.30
N PHE A 458 -10.65 -23.02 -16.11
CA PHE A 458 -10.61 -21.61 -15.72
C PHE A 458 -9.69 -20.74 -16.59
N LEU A 459 -8.83 -21.34 -17.42
CA LEU A 459 -8.07 -20.63 -18.47
C LEU A 459 -8.96 -19.84 -19.43
N TRP A 460 -10.20 -20.30 -19.63
CA TRP A 460 -11.19 -19.72 -20.55
C TRP A 460 -12.17 -18.79 -19.83
N THR A 461 -11.89 -18.45 -18.57
CA THR A 461 -12.69 -17.47 -17.83
C THR A 461 -12.59 -16.11 -18.51
N GLU A 462 -13.73 -15.49 -18.74
CA GLU A 462 -13.86 -14.19 -19.37
C GLU A 462 -14.58 -13.21 -18.43
N ASP A 463 -14.18 -11.94 -18.49
CA ASP A 463 -14.89 -10.87 -17.81
C ASP A 463 -16.16 -10.44 -18.57
N ARG A 464 -16.85 -9.42 -18.06
CA ARG A 464 -18.04 -8.84 -18.69
C ARG A 464 -17.77 -8.28 -20.10
N ASN A 465 -16.52 -8.02 -20.48
CA ASN A 465 -16.12 -7.53 -21.79
C ASN A 465 -15.63 -8.65 -22.74
N GLY A 466 -15.67 -9.92 -22.31
CA GLY A 466 -15.14 -11.05 -23.10
C GLY A 466 -13.61 -11.13 -23.09
N ARG A 467 -12.95 -10.51 -22.11
CA ARG A 467 -11.49 -10.53 -21.93
C ARG A 467 -11.12 -11.70 -21.04
N ASN A 468 -10.25 -12.57 -21.53
CA ASN A 468 -9.72 -13.66 -20.71
C ASN A 468 -8.66 -13.18 -19.71
N ILE A 469 -8.31 -14.04 -18.74
CA ILE A 469 -7.33 -13.74 -17.68
C ILE A 469 -5.99 -13.20 -18.20
N PHE A 470 -5.54 -13.61 -19.37
CA PHE A 470 -4.27 -13.15 -19.95
C PHE A 470 -4.41 -11.81 -20.64
N MET A 471 -5.56 -11.52 -21.27
CA MET A 471 -5.86 -10.19 -21.78
C MET A 471 -5.92 -9.18 -20.64
N LEU A 472 -6.55 -9.54 -19.52
CA LEU A 472 -6.58 -8.72 -18.30
C LEU A 472 -5.17 -8.52 -17.74
N GLY A 473 -4.37 -9.58 -17.63
CA GLY A 473 -2.97 -9.47 -17.21
C GLY A 473 -2.14 -8.57 -18.14
N VAL A 474 -2.38 -8.61 -19.46
CA VAL A 474 -1.72 -7.72 -20.43
C VAL A 474 -2.17 -6.27 -20.28
N LEU A 475 -3.47 -6.06 -20.14
CA LEU A 475 -4.08 -4.75 -19.98
C LEU A 475 -3.55 -4.05 -18.73
N HIS A 476 -3.53 -4.74 -17.59
CA HIS A 476 -3.09 -4.19 -16.30
C HIS A 476 -1.59 -4.32 -16.02
N ARG A 477 -0.76 -4.69 -17.03
CA ARG A 477 0.71 -4.81 -16.91
C ARG A 477 1.16 -5.80 -15.82
N GLN A 478 0.45 -6.90 -15.68
CA GLN A 478 0.69 -7.93 -14.67
C GLN A 478 1.65 -9.01 -15.19
N GLU A 479 2.95 -8.75 -15.06
CA GLU A 479 4.03 -9.63 -15.56
C GLU A 479 3.88 -11.08 -15.08
N LYS A 480 3.67 -11.30 -13.77
CA LYS A 480 3.57 -12.64 -13.19
C LYS A 480 2.39 -13.43 -13.74
N ILE A 481 1.23 -12.79 -13.94
CA ILE A 481 0.06 -13.41 -14.59
C ILE A 481 0.40 -13.81 -16.03
N PHE A 482 1.03 -12.92 -16.78
CA PHE A 482 1.45 -13.19 -18.14
C PHE A 482 2.54 -14.27 -18.22
N SER A 483 3.43 -14.37 -17.23
CA SER A 483 4.46 -15.41 -17.15
C SER A 483 3.87 -16.82 -17.09
N ILE A 484 2.67 -16.97 -16.49
CA ILE A 484 1.94 -18.24 -16.46
C ILE A 484 1.57 -18.68 -17.89
N LEU A 485 1.20 -17.75 -18.78
CA LEU A 485 0.88 -18.04 -20.19
C LEU A 485 2.03 -18.73 -20.92
N TYR A 486 3.25 -18.25 -20.73
CA TYR A 486 4.46 -18.81 -21.36
C TYR A 486 4.78 -20.23 -20.90
N ARG A 487 4.27 -20.64 -19.74
CA ARG A 487 4.46 -22.00 -19.20
C ARG A 487 3.44 -23.00 -19.76
N LEU A 488 2.39 -22.55 -20.44
CA LEU A 488 1.36 -23.41 -21.01
C LEU A 488 1.85 -24.16 -22.26
N ASP A 489 1.12 -25.22 -22.62
CA ASP A 489 1.33 -25.94 -23.87
C ASP A 489 1.10 -25.02 -25.08
N GLY A 490 1.94 -25.16 -26.12
CA GLY A 490 1.90 -24.28 -27.29
C GLY A 490 0.56 -24.29 -28.03
N LYS A 491 -0.21 -25.38 -28.00
CA LYS A 491 -1.55 -25.42 -28.62
C LYS A 491 -2.55 -24.58 -27.83
N ILE A 492 -2.54 -24.68 -26.51
CA ILE A 492 -3.42 -23.92 -25.62
C ILE A 492 -3.10 -22.42 -25.73
N MET A 493 -1.82 -22.09 -25.66
CA MET A 493 -1.31 -20.73 -25.84
C MET A 493 -1.76 -20.14 -27.17
N ASN A 494 -1.60 -20.88 -28.28
CA ASN A 494 -2.07 -20.43 -29.58
C ASN A 494 -3.57 -20.16 -29.56
N SER A 495 -4.40 -21.07 -29.06
CA SER A 495 -5.85 -20.87 -29.00
C SER A 495 -6.24 -19.63 -28.17
N LEU A 496 -5.60 -19.38 -27.02
CA LEU A 496 -5.86 -18.20 -26.18
C LEU A 496 -5.47 -16.88 -26.86
N THR A 497 -4.32 -16.85 -27.55
CA THR A 497 -3.84 -15.65 -28.25
C THR A 497 -4.67 -15.28 -29.48
N CYS A 498 -5.52 -16.20 -29.97
CA CYS A 498 -6.45 -15.96 -31.07
C CYS A 498 -7.73 -15.24 -30.64
N LEU A 499 -8.07 -15.26 -29.35
CA LEU A 499 -9.31 -14.72 -28.85
C LEU A 499 -9.37 -13.19 -29.00
N GLN A 500 -10.59 -12.67 -29.02
CA GLN A 500 -10.88 -11.25 -29.08
C GLN A 500 -11.97 -10.89 -28.06
N ASP A 501 -11.88 -9.70 -27.48
CA ASP A 501 -12.93 -9.16 -26.62
C ASP A 501 -14.18 -8.78 -27.45
N ARG A 502 -15.23 -8.30 -26.77
CA ARG A 502 -16.47 -7.82 -27.42
C ARG A 502 -16.25 -6.69 -28.42
N ASN A 503 -15.18 -5.90 -28.25
CA ASN A 503 -14.77 -4.82 -29.14
C ASN A 503 -13.77 -5.29 -30.21
N LYS A 504 -13.60 -6.60 -30.41
CA LYS A 504 -12.67 -7.23 -31.36
C LYS A 504 -11.19 -6.92 -31.08
N ASN A 505 -10.85 -6.44 -29.88
CA ASN A 505 -9.48 -6.27 -29.43
C ASN A 505 -8.87 -7.64 -29.12
N ASN A 506 -7.72 -7.93 -29.71
CA ASN A 506 -6.90 -9.06 -29.29
C ASN A 506 -5.92 -8.64 -28.18
N MET A 507 -5.15 -9.60 -27.67
CA MET A 507 -4.15 -9.37 -26.63
C MET A 507 -3.13 -8.27 -26.96
N LEU A 508 -2.75 -8.08 -28.23
CA LEU A 508 -1.82 -7.02 -28.63
C LEU A 508 -2.48 -5.63 -28.60
N HIS A 509 -3.79 -5.54 -28.87
CA HIS A 509 -4.53 -4.29 -28.66
C HIS A 509 -4.54 -3.92 -27.17
N MET A 510 -4.72 -4.89 -26.26
CA MET A 510 -4.67 -4.64 -24.81
C MET A 510 -3.33 -4.05 -24.37
N ALA A 511 -2.22 -4.51 -24.96
CA ALA A 511 -0.90 -3.94 -24.70
C ALA A 511 -0.75 -2.49 -25.23
N GLY A 512 -1.55 -2.10 -26.22
CA GLY A 512 -1.63 -0.73 -26.74
C GLY A 512 -2.67 0.16 -26.08
N MET A 513 -3.48 -0.39 -25.17
CA MET A 513 -4.43 0.38 -24.37
C MET A 513 -3.74 0.99 -23.15
N MET A 514 -4.26 2.13 -22.73
CA MET A 514 -3.82 2.85 -21.53
C MET A 514 -5.06 3.23 -20.73
N GLU A 515 -5.32 2.53 -19.64
CA GLU A 515 -6.39 2.90 -18.70
C GLU A 515 -5.88 3.96 -17.71
N ASP A 516 -6.77 4.86 -17.28
CA ASP A 516 -6.42 5.96 -16.38
C ASP A 516 -5.88 5.47 -15.02
N ALA A 517 -6.30 4.30 -14.57
CA ALA A 517 -5.74 3.64 -13.37
C ALA A 517 -4.24 3.29 -13.54
N ILE A 518 -3.82 2.89 -14.75
CA ILE A 518 -2.43 2.52 -15.07
C ILE A 518 -1.54 3.77 -15.08
N ARG A 519 -2.08 4.92 -15.51
CA ARG A 519 -1.36 6.21 -15.51
C ARG A 519 -0.91 6.65 -14.11
N GLN A 520 -1.69 6.35 -13.08
CA GLN A 520 -1.39 6.77 -11.70
C GLN A 520 -0.37 5.85 -11.01
N ILE A 521 -0.34 4.57 -11.39
CA ILE A 521 0.49 3.53 -10.76
C ILE A 521 1.95 3.62 -11.24
N ASN A 522 2.21 3.93 -12.52
CA ASN A 522 3.57 3.87 -13.09
C ASN A 522 4.33 5.21 -13.08
N GLN A 523 4.47 5.85 -11.93
CA GLN A 523 5.33 7.04 -11.78
C GLN A 523 6.83 6.68 -11.82
N ILE A 524 7.31 6.22 -12.97
CA ILE A 524 8.74 6.10 -13.26
C ILE A 524 9.29 7.53 -13.44
N PRO A 525 10.46 7.88 -12.88
CA PRO A 525 11.07 9.18 -13.11
C PRO A 525 11.48 9.35 -14.59
N GLY A 526 10.69 10.10 -15.35
CA GLY A 526 10.98 10.53 -16.72
C GLY A 526 10.06 9.90 -17.76
N ALA A 527 9.31 10.75 -18.47
CA ALA A 527 8.34 10.32 -19.49
C ALA A 527 8.97 9.46 -20.61
N ALA A 528 10.26 9.64 -20.91
CA ALA A 528 10.97 8.82 -21.89
C ALA A 528 11.19 7.38 -21.42
N LEU A 529 11.47 7.17 -20.13
CA LEU A 529 11.61 5.83 -19.55
C LEU A 529 10.25 5.13 -19.46
N GLN A 530 9.18 5.85 -19.14
CA GLN A 530 7.83 5.32 -19.18
C GLN A 530 7.45 4.87 -20.60
N MET A 531 7.72 5.70 -21.61
CA MET A 531 7.51 5.35 -23.02
C MET A 531 8.32 4.11 -23.43
N GLN A 532 9.59 4.04 -23.01
CA GLN A 532 10.46 2.88 -23.27
C GLN A 532 9.84 1.60 -22.69
N ARG A 533 9.34 1.64 -21.44
CA ARG A 533 8.74 0.49 -20.77
C ARG A 533 7.45 0.01 -21.42
N GLU A 534 6.55 0.93 -21.77
CA GLU A 534 5.31 0.58 -22.47
C GLU A 534 5.61 -0.07 -23.84
N LEU A 535 6.62 0.46 -24.54
CA LEU A 535 7.03 -0.12 -25.82
C LEU A 535 7.67 -1.51 -25.66
N GLN A 536 8.47 -1.72 -24.61
CA GLN A 536 9.02 -3.05 -24.28
C GLN A 536 7.91 -4.06 -23.97
N TRP A 537 6.92 -3.66 -23.18
CA TRP A 537 5.75 -4.49 -22.88
C TRP A 537 5.02 -4.87 -24.17
N PHE A 538 4.73 -3.88 -25.03
CA PHE A 538 4.09 -4.11 -26.32
C PHE A 538 4.89 -5.07 -27.20
N LYS A 539 6.22 -4.94 -27.26
CA LYS A 539 7.09 -5.82 -28.06
C LYS A 539 7.12 -7.26 -27.57
N GLU A 540 7.05 -7.48 -26.27
CA GLU A 540 7.02 -8.84 -25.73
C GLU A 540 5.69 -9.53 -25.98
N VAL A 541 4.58 -8.81 -25.85
CA VAL A 541 3.26 -9.33 -26.26
C VAL A 541 3.24 -9.59 -27.77
N GLU A 542 3.82 -8.69 -28.57
CA GLU A 542 3.96 -8.84 -30.02
C GLU A 542 4.77 -10.10 -30.41
N ARG A 543 5.72 -10.53 -29.57
CA ARG A 543 6.53 -11.73 -29.83
C ARG A 543 5.72 -13.02 -29.71
N ILE A 544 4.72 -13.05 -28.83
CA ILE A 544 3.83 -14.20 -28.63
C ILE A 544 2.73 -14.26 -29.68
N VAL A 545 2.16 -13.11 -30.03
CA VAL A 545 0.98 -13.05 -30.90
C VAL A 545 1.34 -13.46 -32.33
N LEU A 546 0.58 -14.40 -32.88
CA LEU A 546 0.79 -14.92 -34.24
C LEU A 546 0.76 -13.79 -35.29
N PRO A 547 1.58 -13.87 -36.36
CA PRO A 547 1.67 -12.80 -37.38
C PRO A 547 0.33 -12.34 -37.95
N ARG A 548 -0.62 -13.27 -38.15
CA ARG A 548 -1.96 -12.95 -38.66
C ARG A 548 -2.76 -12.00 -37.77
N HIS A 549 -2.51 -11.99 -36.46
CA HIS A 549 -3.24 -11.18 -35.48
C HIS A 549 -2.58 -9.82 -35.22
N LYS A 550 -1.37 -9.59 -35.73
CA LYS A 550 -0.69 -8.29 -35.62
C LYS A 550 -1.36 -7.21 -36.46
N GLU A 551 -2.04 -7.61 -37.53
CA GLU A 551 -2.70 -6.72 -38.49
C GLU A 551 -4.24 -6.77 -38.41
N THR A 552 -4.81 -7.54 -37.47
CA THR A 552 -6.26 -7.54 -37.27
C THR A 552 -6.73 -6.21 -36.73
N LYS A 553 -7.87 -5.74 -37.21
CA LYS A 553 -8.47 -4.49 -36.76
C LYS A 553 -9.49 -4.75 -35.65
N ASN A 554 -9.51 -3.89 -34.65
CA ASN A 554 -10.55 -3.86 -33.64
C ASN A 554 -11.87 -3.26 -34.16
N GLY A 555 -12.86 -3.10 -33.27
CA GLY A 555 -14.15 -2.48 -33.57
C GLY A 555 -14.06 -1.06 -34.14
N ASP A 556 -13.02 -0.30 -33.77
CA ASP A 556 -12.75 1.04 -34.30
C ASP A 556 -12.01 1.04 -35.65
N GLY A 557 -11.69 -0.13 -36.19
CA GLY A 557 -10.95 -0.27 -37.44
C GLY A 557 -9.44 0.00 -37.33
N LEU A 558 -8.89 0.04 -36.10
CA LEU A 558 -7.48 0.28 -35.80
C LEU A 558 -6.73 -1.04 -35.64
N THR A 559 -5.50 -1.13 -36.14
CA THR A 559 -4.58 -2.23 -35.79
C THR A 559 -3.98 -2.02 -34.40
N PRO A 560 -3.42 -3.06 -33.74
CA PRO A 560 -2.78 -2.90 -32.43
C PRO A 560 -1.71 -1.81 -32.42
N ARG A 561 -0.90 -1.72 -33.49
CA ARG A 561 0.16 -0.72 -33.60
C ARG A 561 -0.41 0.70 -33.76
N GLN A 562 -1.46 0.86 -34.57
CA GLN A 562 -2.14 2.15 -34.71
C GLN A 562 -2.77 2.61 -33.40
N LEU A 563 -3.37 1.68 -32.65
CA LEU A 563 -3.95 1.95 -31.34
C LEU A 563 -2.87 2.36 -30.33
N PHE A 564 -1.74 1.65 -30.28
CA PHE A 564 -0.60 2.01 -29.44
C PHE A 564 -0.10 3.44 -29.73
N THR A 565 0.16 3.76 -31.01
CA THR A 565 0.60 5.09 -31.44
C THR A 565 -0.37 6.18 -31.00
N LYS A 566 -1.68 5.97 -31.22
CA LYS A 566 -2.72 6.93 -30.83
C LYS A 566 -2.76 7.16 -29.32
N ASN A 567 -2.73 6.09 -28.52
CA ASN A 567 -2.88 6.20 -27.07
C ASN A 567 -1.62 6.72 -26.37
N HIS A 568 -0.44 6.55 -26.96
CA HIS A 568 0.85 6.93 -26.37
C HIS A 568 1.45 8.22 -26.95
N GLU A 569 0.70 8.97 -27.78
CA GLU A 569 1.18 10.18 -28.45
C GLU A 569 1.66 11.26 -27.45
N ASP A 570 0.86 11.56 -26.42
CA ASP A 570 1.21 12.53 -25.37
C ASP A 570 2.45 12.08 -24.56
N MET A 571 2.57 10.78 -24.26
CA MET A 571 3.72 10.24 -23.53
C MET A 571 5.00 10.33 -24.36
N LYS A 572 4.90 10.05 -25.67
CA LYS A 572 6.00 10.21 -26.62
C LYS A 572 6.45 11.67 -26.72
N GLU A 573 5.52 12.63 -26.82
CA GLU A 573 5.84 14.06 -26.87
C GLU A 573 6.55 14.52 -25.57
N LYS A 574 6.02 14.12 -24.41
CA LYS A 574 6.64 14.39 -23.11
C LYS A 574 8.03 13.75 -22.99
N GLY A 575 8.19 12.52 -23.48
CA GLY A 575 9.46 11.80 -23.52
C GLY A 575 10.50 12.50 -24.41
N GLU A 576 10.09 12.94 -25.60
CA GLU A 576 10.92 13.73 -26.51
C GLU A 576 11.37 15.03 -25.86
N LYS A 577 10.45 15.78 -25.25
CA LYS A 577 10.75 17.03 -24.56
C LYS A 577 11.73 16.82 -23.41
N TRP A 578 11.51 15.79 -22.59
CA TRP A 578 12.39 15.42 -21.49
C TRP A 578 13.81 15.14 -22.00
N MET A 579 13.94 14.27 -23.01
CA MET A 579 15.25 13.93 -23.59
C MET A 579 15.98 15.13 -24.18
N LYS A 580 15.27 15.97 -24.97
CA LYS A 580 15.86 17.18 -25.56
C LYS A 580 16.35 18.17 -24.51
N ASN A 581 15.57 18.38 -23.45
CA ASN A 581 15.95 19.30 -22.38
C ASN A 581 17.16 18.80 -21.59
N THR A 582 17.19 17.50 -21.26
CA THR A 582 18.35 16.86 -20.61
C THR A 582 19.58 16.93 -21.51
N ALA A 583 19.45 16.59 -22.78
CA ALA A 583 20.55 16.63 -23.74
C ALA A 583 21.10 18.05 -23.94
N ARG A 584 20.23 19.08 -24.06
CA ARG A 584 20.65 20.50 -24.15
C ARG A 584 21.48 20.91 -22.94
N SER A 585 20.99 20.61 -21.74
CA SER A 585 21.65 20.97 -20.50
C SER A 585 23.03 20.31 -20.39
N CYS A 586 23.11 19.01 -20.69
CA CYS A 586 24.37 18.27 -20.65
C CYS A 586 25.34 18.67 -21.77
N THR A 587 24.84 19.04 -22.94
CA THR A 587 25.67 19.56 -24.06
C THR A 587 26.38 20.85 -23.65
N VAL A 588 25.68 21.78 -22.98
CA VAL A 588 26.27 23.03 -22.50
C VAL A 588 27.37 22.74 -21.48
N VAL A 589 27.11 21.87 -20.50
CA VAL A 589 28.13 21.46 -19.51
C VAL A 589 29.33 20.81 -20.19
N GLY A 590 29.12 19.89 -21.12
CA GLY A 590 30.19 19.23 -21.86
C GLY A 590 31.03 20.22 -22.68
N ALA A 591 30.40 21.17 -23.38
CA ALA A 591 31.11 22.19 -24.15
C ALA A 591 31.92 23.16 -23.26
N LEU A 592 31.40 23.52 -22.08
CA LEU A 592 32.14 24.31 -21.09
C LEU A 592 33.38 23.56 -20.61
N ILE A 593 33.27 22.27 -20.29
CA ILE A 593 34.42 21.46 -19.88
C ILE A 593 35.44 21.39 -21.02
N VAL A 594 35.01 21.17 -22.28
CA VAL A 594 35.91 21.20 -23.44
C VAL A 594 36.69 22.52 -23.50
N THR A 595 36.00 23.65 -23.31
CA THR A 595 36.62 24.98 -23.39
C THR A 595 37.60 25.23 -22.25
N ILE A 596 37.22 24.89 -21.01
CA ILE A 596 38.05 25.10 -19.81
C ILE A 596 39.31 24.23 -19.86
N MET A 597 39.16 22.95 -20.18
CA MET A 597 40.28 22.01 -20.24
C MET A 597 41.23 22.34 -21.39
N PHE A 598 40.70 22.72 -22.55
CA PHE A 598 41.54 23.15 -23.67
C PHE A 598 42.41 24.36 -23.33
N ALA A 599 41.89 25.30 -22.53
CA ALA A 599 42.68 26.44 -22.05
C ALA A 599 43.69 26.04 -20.96
N ALA A 600 43.32 25.10 -20.07
CA ALA A 600 44.11 24.70 -18.89
C ALA A 600 45.52 24.21 -19.25
N ILE A 601 45.68 23.48 -20.36
CA ILE A 601 46.99 22.98 -20.78
C ILE A 601 47.97 24.10 -21.19
N PHE A 602 47.46 25.26 -21.64
CA PHE A 602 48.27 26.40 -22.08
C PHE A 602 48.49 27.45 -20.97
N THR A 603 47.70 27.42 -19.90
CA THR A 603 47.80 28.38 -18.79
C THR A 603 48.75 27.91 -17.68
N LEU A 604 49.35 26.72 -17.79
CA LEU A 604 50.32 26.25 -16.81
C LEU A 604 51.56 27.17 -16.77
N PRO A 605 52.02 27.56 -15.56
CA PRO A 605 53.21 28.39 -15.42
C PRO A 605 54.46 27.58 -15.76
N GLY A 606 54.91 27.69 -17.01
CA GLY A 606 56.22 27.26 -17.47
C GLY A 606 57.12 28.49 -17.63
N ASP A 607 58.23 28.53 -16.90
CA ASP A 607 59.26 29.57 -17.04
C ASP A 607 59.76 29.64 -18.49
N ASN A 608 59.34 30.68 -19.21
CA ASN A 608 59.71 30.93 -20.60
C ASN A 608 61.11 31.54 -20.69
N ASN A 609 62.14 30.75 -20.34
CA ASN A 609 63.53 31.10 -20.62
C ASN A 609 64.08 30.24 -21.77
N GLN A 610 64.46 30.93 -22.83
CA GLN A 610 64.90 30.40 -24.12
C GLN A 610 66.15 29.51 -24.00
N SER A 611 65.97 28.20 -23.80
CA SER A 611 66.78 27.12 -24.40
C SER A 611 66.32 25.76 -23.84
N MET A 612 65.64 24.98 -24.71
CA MET A 612 65.14 23.63 -24.47
C MET A 612 63.95 23.56 -23.49
N GLY A 613 62.74 23.46 -24.05
CA GLY A 613 61.45 23.59 -23.38
C GLY A 613 61.08 22.45 -22.43
N LEU A 614 61.68 22.43 -21.24
CA LEU A 614 61.13 21.72 -20.09
C LEU A 614 61.30 22.60 -18.83
N PRO A 615 60.23 22.84 -18.05
CA PRO A 615 60.33 23.63 -16.83
C PRO A 615 61.23 22.93 -15.79
N LYS A 616 62.22 23.64 -15.27
CA LYS A 616 63.31 23.06 -14.45
C LYS A 616 63.00 22.86 -12.95
N SER A 617 61.79 23.16 -12.48
CA SER A 617 61.45 23.06 -11.04
C SER A 617 60.05 22.48 -10.76
N LEU A 618 59.52 21.67 -11.68
CA LEU A 618 58.18 21.10 -11.57
C LEU A 618 58.26 19.60 -11.30
N ASN A 619 57.46 19.11 -10.34
CA ASN A 619 57.34 17.69 -10.07
C ASN A 619 56.82 16.96 -11.33
N LYS A 620 57.72 16.26 -12.03
CA LYS A 620 57.46 15.55 -13.29
C LYS A 620 56.30 14.55 -13.18
N PHE A 621 56.07 14.00 -11.98
CA PHE A 621 54.95 13.10 -11.74
C PHE A 621 53.61 13.81 -11.91
N TRP A 622 53.38 14.90 -11.16
CA TRP A 622 52.11 15.64 -11.20
C TRP A 622 51.85 16.31 -12.55
N LEU A 623 52.91 16.75 -13.24
CA LEU A 623 52.80 17.30 -14.60
C LEU A 623 52.35 16.25 -15.63
N ASN A 624 52.87 15.02 -15.54
CA ASN A 624 52.41 13.93 -16.40
C ASN A 624 50.94 13.56 -16.11
N VAL A 625 50.57 13.47 -14.83
CA VAL A 625 49.17 13.22 -14.42
C VAL A 625 48.26 14.30 -15.01
N LEU A 626 48.61 15.57 -14.84
CA LEU A 626 47.82 16.67 -15.36
C LEU A 626 47.56 16.55 -16.88
N ILE A 627 48.60 16.36 -17.70
CA ILE A 627 48.45 16.28 -19.17
C ILE A 627 47.59 15.09 -19.60
N ILE A 628 47.77 13.93 -18.97
CA ILE A 628 47.03 12.71 -19.31
C ILE A 628 45.54 12.87 -18.97
N PHE A 629 45.24 13.35 -17.77
CA PHE A 629 43.86 13.53 -17.32
C PHE A 629 43.16 14.70 -18.04
N ASP A 630 43.91 15.72 -18.49
CA ASP A 630 43.39 16.82 -19.31
C ASP A 630 42.91 16.31 -20.67
N ALA A 631 43.77 15.56 -21.36
CA ALA A 631 43.41 14.91 -22.61
C ALA A 631 42.21 13.97 -22.45
N LEU A 632 42.18 13.16 -21.37
CA LEU A 632 41.07 12.25 -21.09
C LEU A 632 39.74 13.01 -20.86
N SER A 633 39.78 14.13 -20.12
CA SER A 633 38.63 15.00 -19.92
C SER A 633 38.12 15.57 -21.25
N LEU A 634 39.01 16.09 -22.10
CA LEU A 634 38.67 16.64 -23.41
C LEU A 634 38.02 15.62 -24.34
N PHE A 635 38.61 14.42 -24.48
CA PHE A 635 38.05 13.38 -25.34
C PHE A 635 36.72 12.84 -24.80
N SER A 636 36.62 12.64 -23.48
CA SER A 636 35.39 12.17 -22.85
C SER A 636 34.27 13.21 -22.98
N SER A 637 34.56 14.49 -22.74
CA SER A 637 33.59 15.59 -22.90
C SER A 637 33.15 15.78 -24.35
N SER A 638 34.09 15.71 -25.30
CA SER A 638 33.78 15.81 -26.73
C SER A 638 32.90 14.65 -27.18
N THR A 639 33.18 13.44 -26.71
CA THR A 639 32.32 12.27 -26.97
C THR A 639 30.92 12.49 -26.41
N SER A 640 30.82 12.97 -25.17
CA SER A 640 29.54 13.29 -24.52
C SER A 640 28.70 14.29 -25.33
N VAL A 641 29.32 15.39 -25.77
CA VAL A 641 28.70 16.42 -26.62
C VAL A 641 28.18 15.82 -27.92
N LEU A 642 28.94 14.94 -28.58
CA LEU A 642 28.51 14.28 -29.82
C LEU A 642 27.30 13.35 -29.58
N MET A 643 27.26 12.61 -28.48
CA MET A 643 26.13 11.74 -28.14
C MET A 643 24.86 12.56 -27.87
N PHE A 644 24.96 13.66 -27.10
CA PHE A 644 23.83 14.56 -26.86
C PHE A 644 23.40 15.32 -28.11
N LEU A 645 24.32 15.70 -28.99
CA LEU A 645 23.97 16.24 -30.30
C LEU A 645 23.22 15.21 -31.15
N GLY A 646 23.59 13.93 -31.05
CA GLY A 646 22.85 12.81 -31.64
C GLY A 646 21.41 12.71 -31.15
N ILE A 647 21.17 12.97 -29.86
CA ILE A 647 19.81 13.05 -29.28
C ILE A 647 19.05 14.30 -29.78
N LEU A 648 19.72 15.44 -29.95
CA LEU A 648 19.05 16.65 -30.44
C LEU A 648 18.69 16.59 -31.93
N THR A 649 19.38 15.75 -32.70
CA THR A 649 19.20 15.60 -34.15
C THR A 649 18.41 14.35 -34.55
N SER A 650 18.00 13.51 -33.59
CA SER A 650 17.21 12.32 -33.87
C SER A 650 15.77 12.64 -34.30
N ARG A 651 15.14 11.68 -34.99
CA ARG A 651 13.76 11.80 -35.51
C ARG A 651 12.68 11.53 -34.45
N TYR A 652 13.05 10.93 -33.32
CA TYR A 652 12.10 10.53 -32.26
C TYR A 652 10.96 9.68 -32.81
N SER A 653 11.31 8.67 -33.62
CA SER A 653 10.36 7.60 -33.92
C SER A 653 10.03 6.85 -32.62
N GLU A 654 8.86 6.24 -32.52
CA GLU A 654 8.51 5.45 -31.32
C GLU A 654 9.55 4.38 -31.03
N GLU A 655 10.03 3.69 -32.07
CA GLU A 655 11.01 2.60 -31.94
C GLU A 655 12.37 3.09 -31.45
N ASP A 656 12.69 4.37 -31.68
CA ASP A 656 13.94 4.95 -31.20
C ASP A 656 13.99 4.94 -29.66
N PHE A 657 12.84 5.01 -28.97
CA PHE A 657 12.74 4.97 -27.51
C PHE A 657 13.11 3.60 -26.91
N LEU A 658 13.12 2.53 -27.70
CA LEU A 658 13.40 1.19 -27.18
C LEU A 658 14.88 1.01 -26.82
N GLU A 659 15.78 1.43 -27.72
CA GLU A 659 17.23 1.22 -27.56
C GLU A 659 18.07 2.42 -27.99
N TYR A 660 17.80 3.00 -29.17
CA TYR A 660 18.70 4.00 -29.77
C TYR A 660 18.85 5.25 -28.90
N LEU A 661 17.73 5.86 -28.48
CA LEU A 661 17.68 7.06 -27.66
C LEU A 661 18.24 6.84 -26.25
N PRO A 662 17.80 5.81 -25.50
CA PRO A 662 18.40 5.44 -24.22
C PRO A 662 19.90 5.19 -24.29
N ARG A 663 20.37 4.44 -25.30
CA ARG A 663 21.80 4.14 -25.48
C ARG A 663 22.65 5.40 -25.66
N GLN A 664 22.19 6.34 -26.49
CA GLN A 664 22.86 7.64 -26.66
C GLN A 664 22.91 8.41 -25.34
N MET A 665 21.82 8.40 -24.56
CA MET A 665 21.73 9.07 -23.26
C MET A 665 22.71 8.46 -22.25
N ILE A 666 22.75 7.13 -22.15
CA ILE A 666 23.63 6.37 -21.26
C ILE A 666 25.11 6.67 -21.58
N ILE A 667 25.51 6.56 -22.86
CA ILE A 667 26.90 6.83 -23.27
C ILE A 667 27.24 8.31 -23.02
N GLY A 668 26.33 9.23 -23.35
CA GLY A 668 26.51 10.67 -23.13
C GLY A 668 26.73 11.01 -21.65
N LEU A 669 25.92 10.46 -20.76
CA LEU A 669 26.04 10.69 -19.31
C LEU A 669 27.27 10.01 -18.70
N LEU A 670 27.59 8.77 -19.09
CA LEU A 670 28.80 8.08 -18.63
C LEU A 670 30.08 8.84 -19.01
N THR A 671 30.16 9.29 -20.26
CA THR A 671 31.30 10.07 -20.74
C THR A 671 31.35 11.47 -20.15
N LEU A 672 30.20 12.10 -19.86
CA LEU A 672 30.16 13.35 -19.10
C LEU A 672 30.68 13.16 -17.67
N PHE A 673 30.28 12.08 -17.01
CA PHE A 673 30.73 11.74 -15.67
C PHE A 673 32.25 11.54 -15.63
N CYS A 674 32.79 10.73 -16.54
CA CYS A 674 34.24 10.56 -16.69
C CYS A 674 34.95 11.90 -16.95
N SER A 675 34.35 12.80 -17.74
CA SER A 675 34.89 14.13 -18.01
C SER A 675 34.98 15.00 -16.76
N ILE A 676 33.93 15.05 -15.94
CA ILE A 676 33.89 15.82 -14.68
C ILE A 676 34.91 15.25 -13.68
N ALA A 677 34.96 13.94 -13.50
CA ALA A 677 35.91 13.32 -12.58
C ALA A 677 37.36 13.61 -12.96
N THR A 678 37.69 13.48 -14.26
CA THR A 678 39.03 13.75 -14.77
C THR A 678 39.39 15.24 -14.70
N MET A 679 38.44 16.15 -14.94
CA MET A 679 38.61 17.60 -14.72
C MET A 679 38.93 17.94 -13.26
N MET A 680 38.35 17.24 -12.29
CA MET A 680 38.67 17.49 -10.88
C MET A 680 40.04 16.93 -10.49
N ILE A 681 40.48 15.84 -11.11
CA ILE A 681 41.84 15.31 -10.96
C ILE A 681 42.87 16.27 -11.57
N THR A 682 42.59 16.87 -12.74
CA THR A 682 43.49 17.88 -13.33
C THR A 682 43.55 19.13 -12.46
N PHE A 683 42.42 19.63 -11.97
CA PHE A 683 42.39 20.75 -11.05
C PHE A 683 43.21 20.47 -9.77
N SER A 684 43.04 19.29 -9.18
CA SER A 684 43.79 18.86 -7.99
C SER A 684 45.30 18.76 -8.27
N SER A 685 45.68 18.23 -9.43
CA SER A 685 47.08 18.13 -9.86
C SER A 685 47.70 19.51 -10.11
N ALA A 686 46.94 20.45 -10.70
CA ALA A 686 47.36 21.83 -10.89
C ALA A 686 47.58 22.55 -9.55
N LEU A 687 46.71 22.35 -8.56
CA LEU A 687 46.90 22.90 -7.21
C LEU A 687 48.16 22.35 -6.54
N LEU A 688 48.43 21.04 -6.64
CA LEU A 688 49.63 20.42 -6.08
C LEU A 688 50.92 20.94 -6.75
N ILE A 689 50.85 21.25 -8.04
CA ILE A 689 51.92 21.89 -8.79
C ILE A 689 52.18 23.33 -8.30
N ILE A 690 51.12 24.14 -8.16
CA ILE A 690 51.25 25.56 -7.80
C ILE A 690 51.62 25.73 -6.32
N LEU A 691 51.03 24.93 -5.44
CA LEU A 691 51.19 25.01 -3.98
C LEU A 691 52.19 23.97 -3.45
N GLN A 692 53.20 23.62 -4.25
CA GLN A 692 54.16 22.54 -3.94
C GLN A 692 54.82 22.68 -2.55
N GLU A 693 55.01 23.91 -2.07
CA GLU A 693 55.60 24.19 -0.74
C GLU A 693 54.57 24.40 0.39
N GLN A 694 53.26 24.42 0.09
CA GLN A 694 52.18 24.70 1.04
C GLN A 694 51.11 23.60 1.05
N LEU A 695 51.53 22.34 1.17
CA LEU A 695 50.64 21.16 1.18
C LEU A 695 49.54 21.22 2.26
N ARG A 696 49.80 21.92 3.39
CA ARG A 696 48.79 22.14 4.45
C ARG A 696 47.54 22.88 3.95
N ILE A 697 47.67 23.70 2.92
CA ILE A 697 46.56 24.46 2.30
C ILE A 697 45.99 23.69 1.10
N ALA A 698 46.83 22.97 0.35
CA ALA A 698 46.40 22.21 -0.80
C ALA A 698 45.44 21.06 -0.44
N ILE A 699 45.70 20.32 0.64
CA ILE A 699 44.89 19.15 1.04
C ILE A 699 43.43 19.54 1.34
N PRO A 700 43.12 20.54 2.20
CA PRO A 700 41.74 20.98 2.41
C PRO A 700 41.03 21.44 1.13
N LEU A 701 41.74 22.11 0.22
CA LEU A 701 41.18 22.58 -1.04
C LEU A 701 40.79 21.41 -1.97
N ILE A 702 41.60 20.36 -2.03
CA ILE A 702 41.32 19.14 -2.80
C ILE A 702 40.12 18.40 -2.21
N CYS A 703 40.04 18.30 -0.88
CA CYS A 703 38.86 17.72 -0.22
C CYS A 703 37.59 18.51 -0.57
N LEU A 704 37.64 19.84 -0.51
CA LEU A 704 36.51 20.69 -0.90
C LEU A 704 36.13 20.52 -2.38
N ALA A 705 37.13 20.39 -3.26
CA ALA A 705 36.94 20.16 -4.69
C ALA A 705 36.28 18.79 -5.01
N SER A 706 36.38 17.80 -4.12
CA SER A 706 35.76 16.48 -4.32
C SER A 706 34.25 16.46 -4.01
N VAL A 707 33.76 17.39 -3.18
CA VAL A 707 32.36 17.42 -2.71
C VAL A 707 31.34 17.50 -3.87
N PRO A 708 31.49 18.40 -4.86
CA PRO A 708 30.56 18.47 -5.99
C PRO A 708 30.52 17.19 -6.83
N VAL A 709 31.63 16.49 -6.97
CA VAL A 709 31.69 15.22 -7.73
C VAL A 709 30.92 14.14 -7.01
N THR A 710 31.12 14.00 -5.70
CA THR A 710 30.38 13.01 -4.90
C THR A 710 28.88 13.28 -4.91
N PHE A 711 28.48 14.55 -4.86
CA PHE A 711 27.07 14.94 -4.94
C PHE A 711 26.46 14.66 -6.32
N PHE A 712 27.22 14.93 -7.39
CA PHE A 712 26.80 14.64 -8.76
C PHE A 712 26.64 13.13 -9.00
N VAL A 713 27.57 12.30 -8.52
CA VAL A 713 27.45 10.82 -8.55
C VAL A 713 26.17 10.39 -7.88
N TRP A 714 25.92 10.88 -6.67
CA TRP A 714 24.79 10.45 -5.87
C TRP A 714 23.44 10.78 -6.54
N ILE A 715 23.33 11.94 -7.20
CA ILE A 715 22.11 12.35 -7.90
C ILE A 715 21.92 11.61 -9.23
N GLN A 716 22.98 11.41 -10.02
CA GLN A 716 22.87 10.86 -11.38
C GLN A 716 22.89 9.34 -11.42
N PHE A 717 23.48 8.69 -10.42
CA PHE A 717 23.63 7.24 -10.39
C PHE A 717 22.28 6.49 -10.43
N PRO A 718 21.23 6.88 -9.68
CA PRO A 718 19.93 6.21 -9.75
C PRO A 718 19.34 6.25 -11.16
N ILE A 719 19.33 7.43 -11.81
CA ILE A 719 18.79 7.61 -13.17
C ILE A 719 19.57 6.75 -14.18
N LEU A 720 20.90 6.75 -14.08
CA LEU A 720 21.75 5.96 -14.96
C LEU A 720 21.55 4.45 -14.74
N LYS A 721 21.46 4.00 -13.48
CA LYS A 721 21.17 2.62 -13.12
C LYS A 721 19.84 2.19 -13.72
N ASP A 722 18.79 2.99 -13.56
CA ASP A 722 17.45 2.67 -14.06
C ASP A 722 17.42 2.61 -15.60
N MET A 723 18.09 3.53 -16.30
CA MET A 723 18.22 3.49 -17.76
C MET A 723 18.98 2.25 -18.25
N ILE A 724 20.09 1.90 -17.60
CA ILE A 724 20.90 0.73 -17.97
C ILE A 724 20.10 -0.55 -17.77
N ILE A 725 19.44 -0.70 -16.61
CA ILE A 725 18.61 -1.87 -16.32
C ILE A 725 17.43 -1.94 -17.29
N SER A 726 16.78 -0.81 -17.58
CA SER A 726 15.67 -0.78 -18.54
C SER A 726 16.13 -1.15 -19.95
N THR A 727 17.33 -0.74 -20.38
CA THR A 727 17.79 -0.91 -21.77
C THR A 727 18.51 -2.25 -22.00
N TYR A 728 19.31 -2.71 -21.05
CA TYR A 728 20.19 -3.87 -21.18
C TYR A 728 19.90 -4.99 -20.18
N GLY A 729 18.98 -4.75 -19.23
CA GLY A 729 18.59 -5.76 -18.25
C GLY A 729 17.88 -6.96 -18.91
N PRO A 730 17.62 -8.01 -18.12
CA PRO A 730 16.77 -9.11 -18.58
C PRO A 730 15.43 -8.55 -19.10
N SER A 731 14.87 -9.22 -20.11
CA SER A 731 13.51 -8.92 -20.58
C SER A 731 12.57 -8.83 -19.39
N ILE A 732 11.55 -7.98 -19.50
CA ILE A 732 10.51 -7.80 -18.48
C ILE A 732 9.97 -9.16 -18.03
N PHE A 733 10.03 -10.20 -18.86
CA PHE A 733 9.60 -11.55 -18.50
C PHE A 733 10.79 -12.45 -18.20
N THR A 734 11.00 -12.75 -16.92
CA THR A 734 11.92 -13.83 -16.54
C THR A 734 11.26 -15.19 -16.75
N GLY A 735 11.40 -15.77 -17.94
CA GLY A 735 10.85 -17.09 -18.23
C GLY A 735 11.28 -17.66 -19.59
N ARG A 736 12.20 -18.65 -19.53
CA ARG A 736 12.84 -19.42 -20.61
C ARG A 736 13.91 -18.70 -21.45
N LYS A 737 15.17 -19.07 -21.17
CA LYS A 737 16.12 -19.43 -22.23
C LYS A 737 15.70 -20.75 -22.87
#